data_AF-A0A921KYP9-F1
#
_entry.id   AF-A0A921KYP9-F1
#
_cell.length_a   1.000
_cell.length_b   1.000
_cell.length_c   1.000
_cell.angle_alpha   90.00
_cell.angle_beta   90.00
_cell.angle_gamma   90.00
#
_symmetry.space_group_name_H-M   'P 1'
#
loop_
_entity.id
_entity.type
_entity.pdbx_description
1 polymer ?
#
loop_
_entity_poly.entity_id
_entity_poly.type
_entity_poly.pdbx_seq_one_letter_code
_entity_poly.pdbx_strand_id
1 'polypeptide(L)'
;MNKSNIWIEALYEFKRARRSILFRLFLVLAICGLIFYQFTSLGSSAASGSVKYVLQFAPEWTSLALSSAIPFKSAYYFNIIQLLFIVCFVVNDWRMLNVGTRDALYVRSQGNNEMATGYALGLLLVFILLNWFLFLTSIIFNIALYPGSFNLFYYLFYWITLTLPASVYFLGFSCLVIRVIRNPGISLIVSFLLLGGITFLGAGFLHGVLDPCARYLPNMFSDFTGHVNPGNYLLQRGSILLTGGSFAVFSIIPYPRIFNYAQTRRVCLSVACILLVFAAEGAFIYLSRYGKKEELREVYKGVYEKYERDSKIRVVSNDLYVKELADGGISVNSRMTVENRTSGEVPLIMYLNPGLKVASIKVEGQPVSFRREHQAVLVDEKLVPGDSLEVLIDYEGNIENAFCYLDVSSDEYYSPDVNAGGIFRHGNTSAFCEKEYKLLPQKCLWYPVGLPPYGALGGMDLNFTRYSLRVEHDPALTAIAQGETIEEGKGVTSFRFTHDIPGISLCIGNYKKRTITITQDLQFDTTRLTLYYHPRHEYLLERYDFPDEEIAVKLLDMKGVLEMEEGLGFDEKFTEEDWAMVYRLKDSSRDLKEAFEIVLERKGFDPTRHYPYRWFTLLEVPCGYHVFPDLMQLTGEREQAGLVFLPEKLHSVKSYRHEVPKGEVEKEGVMRMFRYETFDPIFGKGSCNIRSAFRGKTTFISSAEIPLINEAINYALFRCQRSIVYFEENNFDVIEYLKHGSLKDALFDRSLPPGVLRGIIQKKSEELCMSIMLNVESHLFLKFHHDFLKKNSFKEVAWEEYCQQFYQSFGLRLDSLAERWYGSNRLPLFDIRDARAIKFGEKNTDVVFCFKVFNRGDVSGLIATSDFQVWTIPPHEGRMITARDRGRIWNFYCIEAPLAQNLPASWKLSLETDVRGWVDTATCVVRVDSSVFFQNRNEDEIIVDNEDPGFRVVKSKDFNLLSLLRKDEGRLEYDTKYSRQTTWTPVINGGFYGYSIRSAYVKQAGTGKQKVEWSTELPREGKYEVFFHHAKPTYIDMDRKQEFYYSIFDGSGEHEVVAFVNGDDVGWISLGVFDFTKEARVTLSDRDRKEQIKRNDRVISQELTADAVKWVWLKE
;
A
#
# COMPACT_ATOMS: atom_id res chain seq x y z
N MET A 1 3.68 -57.66 -0.86
CA MET A 1 2.68 -57.10 -1.82
C MET A 1 3.07 -57.54 -3.21
N ASN A 2 2.14 -58.14 -3.96
CA ASN A 2 2.36 -58.52 -5.35
C ASN A 2 2.14 -57.29 -6.26
N LYS A 3 3.20 -56.82 -6.93
CA LYS A 3 3.17 -55.65 -7.81
C LYS A 3 2.20 -55.81 -8.99
N SER A 4 2.04 -57.04 -9.50
CA SER A 4 1.12 -57.33 -10.61
C SER A 4 -0.34 -57.10 -10.22
N ASN A 5 -0.74 -57.53 -9.02
CA ASN A 5 -2.10 -57.33 -8.51
C ASN A 5 -2.45 -55.85 -8.37
N ILE A 6 -1.53 -55.05 -7.84
CA ILE A 6 -1.69 -53.60 -7.67
C ILE A 6 -1.84 -52.92 -9.02
N TRP A 7 -1.04 -53.32 -10.01
CA TRP A 7 -1.08 -52.73 -11.35
C TRP A 7 -2.38 -53.06 -12.09
N ILE A 8 -2.87 -54.30 -11.98
CA ILE A 8 -4.16 -54.70 -12.55
C ILE A 8 -5.30 -53.86 -11.97
N GLU A 9 -5.30 -53.69 -10.64
CA GLU A 9 -6.32 -52.89 -9.95
C GLU A 9 -6.23 -51.41 -10.35
N ALA A 10 -5.02 -50.84 -10.40
CA ALA A 10 -4.81 -49.47 -10.82
C ALA A 10 -5.27 -49.22 -12.26
N LEU A 11 -4.98 -50.13 -13.19
CA LEU A 11 -5.43 -50.03 -14.58
C LEU A 11 -6.95 -50.17 -14.71
N TYR A 12 -7.58 -51.04 -13.93
CA TYR A 12 -9.03 -51.18 -13.90
C TYR A 12 -9.68 -49.86 -13.43
N GLU A 13 -9.21 -49.32 -12.31
CA GLU A 13 -9.74 -48.08 -11.74
C GLU A 13 -9.51 -46.87 -12.64
N PHE A 14 -8.33 -46.78 -13.23
CA PHE A 14 -8.01 -45.77 -14.24
C PHE A 14 -8.98 -45.82 -15.42
N LYS A 15 -9.25 -47.00 -15.99
CA LYS A 15 -10.19 -47.18 -17.11
C LYS A 15 -11.61 -46.82 -16.72
N ARG A 16 -12.03 -47.20 -15.51
CA ARG A 16 -13.37 -46.92 -14.95
C ARG A 16 -13.58 -45.42 -14.76
N ALA A 17 -12.65 -44.76 -14.09
CA ALA A 17 -12.72 -43.34 -13.80
C ALA A 17 -12.76 -42.49 -15.07
N ARG A 18 -11.92 -42.80 -16.07
CA ARG A 18 -11.94 -42.12 -17.38
C ARG A 18 -13.26 -42.25 -18.14
N ARG A 19 -14.02 -43.32 -17.92
CA ARG A 19 -15.33 -43.56 -18.56
C ARG A 19 -16.49 -42.88 -17.83
N SER A 20 -16.26 -42.34 -16.63
CA SER A 20 -17.28 -41.66 -15.85
C SER A 20 -17.75 -40.36 -16.50
N ILE A 21 -19.07 -40.11 -16.47
CA ILE A 21 -19.66 -38.85 -16.93
C ILE A 21 -19.16 -37.67 -16.09
N LEU A 22 -19.00 -37.87 -14.78
CA LEU A 22 -18.43 -36.87 -13.88
C LEU A 22 -17.03 -36.46 -14.33
N PHE A 23 -16.17 -37.43 -14.67
CA PHE A 23 -14.82 -37.12 -15.16
C PHE A 23 -14.86 -36.28 -16.45
N ARG A 24 -15.74 -36.60 -17.40
CA ARG A 24 -15.86 -35.83 -18.66
C ARG A 24 -16.40 -34.42 -18.42
N LEU A 25 -17.41 -34.27 -17.56
CA LEU A 25 -17.99 -32.97 -17.21
C LEU A 25 -16.95 -32.09 -16.50
N PHE A 26 -16.20 -32.66 -15.54
CA PHE A 26 -15.13 -31.94 -14.85
C PHE A 26 -13.95 -31.62 -15.78
N LEU A 27 -13.61 -32.50 -16.73
CA LEU A 27 -12.60 -32.19 -17.75
C LEU A 27 -13.00 -30.95 -18.57
N VAL A 28 -14.26 -30.89 -19.04
CA VAL A 28 -14.78 -29.73 -19.77
C VAL A 28 -14.80 -28.49 -18.89
N LEU A 29 -15.32 -28.59 -17.66
CA LEU A 29 -15.35 -27.46 -16.72
C LEU A 29 -13.95 -26.97 -16.33
N ALA A 30 -12.98 -27.86 -16.17
CA ALA A 30 -11.61 -27.50 -15.86
C ALA A 30 -10.93 -26.81 -17.05
N ILE A 31 -11.13 -27.30 -18.27
CA ILE A 31 -10.58 -26.67 -19.48
C ILE A 31 -11.24 -25.30 -19.73
N CYS A 32 -12.57 -25.25 -19.75
CA CYS A 32 -13.32 -24.01 -19.97
C CYS A 32 -13.08 -23.01 -18.83
N GLY A 33 -13.09 -23.48 -17.57
CA GLY A 33 -12.85 -22.66 -16.39
C GLY A 33 -11.42 -22.12 -16.33
N LEU A 34 -10.41 -22.91 -16.73
CA LEU A 34 -9.02 -22.47 -16.76
C LEU A 34 -8.75 -21.51 -17.93
N ILE A 35 -9.26 -21.78 -19.15
CA ILE A 35 -9.17 -20.83 -20.27
C ILE A 35 -9.87 -19.51 -19.91
N PHE A 36 -11.06 -19.57 -19.32
CA PHE A 36 -11.80 -18.40 -18.90
C PHE A 36 -11.04 -17.66 -17.79
N TYR A 37 -10.65 -18.31 -16.69
CA TYR A 37 -10.10 -17.61 -15.53
C TYR A 37 -8.61 -17.23 -15.65
N GLN A 38 -7.83 -18.00 -16.39
CA GLN A 38 -6.39 -17.73 -16.55
C GLN A 38 -6.14 -16.50 -17.43
N PHE A 39 -6.97 -16.30 -18.46
CA PHE A 39 -6.74 -15.30 -19.51
C PHE A 39 -7.80 -14.18 -19.56
N THR A 40 -8.84 -14.19 -18.72
CA THR A 40 -9.75 -13.04 -18.59
C THR A 40 -9.33 -12.12 -17.44
N SER A 41 -9.41 -10.82 -17.66
CA SER A 41 -9.18 -9.80 -16.64
C SER A 41 -10.40 -9.65 -15.72
N LEU A 42 -10.61 -10.63 -14.83
CA LEU A 42 -11.67 -10.53 -13.82
C LEU A 42 -11.26 -9.69 -12.58
N GLY A 43 -10.04 -9.14 -12.55
CA GLY A 43 -9.45 -8.55 -11.34
C GLY A 43 -9.49 -7.02 -11.19
N SER A 44 -9.47 -6.22 -12.26
CA SER A 44 -9.20 -4.77 -12.14
C SER A 44 -10.26 -3.83 -12.69
N SER A 45 -11.32 -4.31 -13.35
CA SER A 45 -12.33 -3.43 -13.93
C SER A 45 -13.77 -3.86 -13.61
N ALA A 46 -14.04 -4.10 -12.31
CA ALA A 46 -15.41 -4.04 -11.80
C ALA A 46 -16.08 -2.66 -12.09
N ALA A 47 -15.32 -1.64 -12.51
CA ALA A 47 -15.83 -0.33 -12.94
C ALA A 47 -16.53 -0.34 -14.32
N SER A 48 -16.15 -1.22 -15.25
CA SER A 48 -16.62 -1.18 -16.63
C SER A 48 -17.49 -2.39 -16.94
N GLY A 49 -18.78 -2.12 -16.89
CA GLY A 49 -19.80 -3.05 -17.28
C GLY A 49 -19.85 -3.32 -18.79
N SER A 50 -18.96 -4.10 -19.38
CA SER A 50 -19.17 -4.55 -20.76
C SER A 50 -18.76 -6.00 -20.95
N VAL A 51 -19.66 -6.80 -21.53
CA VAL A 51 -19.37 -8.19 -21.96
C VAL A 51 -18.27 -8.21 -23.03
N LYS A 52 -18.05 -7.06 -23.70
CA LYS A 52 -16.98 -6.87 -24.70
C LYS A 52 -15.58 -6.86 -24.07
N TYR A 53 -15.43 -6.43 -22.82
CA TYR A 53 -14.15 -6.50 -22.09
C TYR A 53 -13.88 -7.87 -21.46
N VAL A 54 -14.94 -8.65 -21.16
CA VAL A 54 -14.81 -10.04 -20.68
C VAL A 54 -14.17 -10.97 -21.73
N LEU A 55 -14.25 -10.60 -23.01
CA LEU A 55 -13.66 -11.33 -24.14
C LEU A 55 -12.30 -10.77 -24.61
N GLN A 56 -11.81 -9.67 -24.02
CA GLN A 56 -10.43 -9.23 -24.25
C GLN A 56 -9.52 -10.03 -23.32
N PHE A 57 -8.80 -10.98 -23.90
CA PHE A 57 -7.80 -11.82 -23.22
C PHE A 57 -6.53 -11.01 -22.89
N ALA A 58 -6.64 -9.99 -22.05
CA ALA A 58 -5.53 -9.14 -21.63
C ALA A 58 -5.24 -9.37 -20.13
N PRO A 59 -4.42 -10.39 -19.78
CA PRO A 59 -3.97 -10.58 -18.41
C PRO A 59 -3.12 -9.38 -17.97
N GLU A 60 -3.26 -8.99 -16.70
CA GLU A 60 -2.44 -7.93 -16.11
C GLU A 60 -0.95 -8.30 -16.18
N TRP A 61 -0.08 -7.29 -16.32
CA TRP A 61 1.36 -7.48 -16.39
C TRP A 61 1.92 -8.28 -15.21
N THR A 62 1.38 -8.09 -14.02
CA THR A 62 1.69 -8.86 -12.79
C THR A 62 1.57 -10.39 -12.99
N SER A 63 0.66 -10.84 -13.86
CA SER A 63 0.42 -12.26 -14.17
C SER A 63 1.32 -12.80 -15.29
N LEU A 64 2.08 -11.93 -15.97
CA LEU A 64 2.92 -12.25 -17.13
C LEU A 64 4.42 -12.01 -16.86
N ALA A 65 4.75 -11.04 -16.01
CA ALA A 65 6.09 -10.51 -15.85
C ALA A 65 7.10 -11.61 -15.46
N LEU A 66 6.79 -12.37 -14.41
CA LEU A 66 7.65 -13.47 -13.97
C LEU A 66 7.32 -14.73 -14.76
N SER A 67 8.34 -15.41 -15.28
CA SER A 67 8.19 -16.64 -16.06
C SER A 67 7.53 -17.79 -15.28
N SER A 68 7.56 -17.72 -13.95
CA SER A 68 6.90 -18.66 -13.05
C SER A 68 5.43 -18.34 -12.75
N ALA A 69 4.94 -17.16 -13.09
CA ALA A 69 3.59 -16.68 -12.75
C ALA A 69 2.48 -17.49 -13.44
N ILE A 70 2.57 -17.66 -14.78
CA ILE A 70 1.59 -18.47 -15.55
C ILE A 70 1.56 -19.93 -15.07
N PRO A 71 2.70 -20.65 -14.98
CA PRO A 71 2.74 -22.01 -14.42
C PRO A 71 2.14 -22.12 -13.02
N PHE A 72 2.47 -21.18 -12.12
CA PHE A 72 1.94 -21.17 -10.77
C PHE A 72 0.44 -20.93 -10.75
N LYS A 73 -0.04 -19.93 -11.50
CA LYS A 73 -1.47 -19.60 -11.63
C LYS A 73 -2.27 -20.83 -12.08
N SER A 74 -1.76 -21.57 -13.07
CA SER A 74 -2.36 -22.82 -13.54
C SER A 74 -2.41 -23.88 -12.44
N ALA A 75 -1.30 -24.10 -11.72
CA ALA A 75 -1.22 -25.06 -10.64
C ALA A 75 -2.13 -24.70 -9.46
N TYR A 76 -2.21 -23.41 -9.11
CA TYR A 76 -3.02 -22.87 -8.03
C TYR A 76 -4.52 -23.12 -8.26
N TYR A 77 -5.04 -22.72 -9.42
CA TYR A 77 -6.45 -22.96 -9.75
C TYR A 77 -6.77 -24.44 -9.93
N PHE A 78 -5.82 -25.20 -10.50
CA PHE A 78 -5.98 -26.64 -10.58
C PHE A 78 -6.16 -27.26 -9.19
N ASN A 79 -5.36 -26.88 -8.19
CA ASN A 79 -5.50 -27.41 -6.83
C ASN A 79 -6.88 -27.11 -6.20
N ILE A 80 -7.44 -25.92 -6.45
CA ILE A 80 -8.79 -25.55 -5.96
C ILE A 80 -9.86 -26.41 -6.63
N ILE A 81 -9.81 -26.55 -7.97
CA ILE A 81 -10.76 -27.38 -8.71
C ILE A 81 -10.60 -28.85 -8.35
N GLN A 82 -9.36 -29.30 -8.18
CA GLN A 82 -9.01 -30.66 -7.82
C GLN A 82 -9.54 -31.04 -6.45
N LEU A 83 -9.50 -30.15 -5.46
CA LEU A 83 -10.12 -30.39 -4.15
C LEU A 83 -11.60 -30.76 -4.31
N LEU A 84 -12.36 -29.93 -5.02
CA LEU A 84 -13.79 -30.16 -5.26
C LEU A 84 -14.01 -31.48 -6.02
N PHE A 85 -13.19 -31.72 -7.03
CA PHE A 85 -13.32 -32.90 -7.88
C PHE A 85 -12.98 -34.19 -7.13
N ILE A 86 -11.88 -34.24 -6.36
CA ILE A 86 -11.50 -35.43 -5.57
C ILE A 86 -12.62 -35.77 -4.57
N VAL A 87 -13.12 -34.79 -3.83
CA VAL A 87 -14.14 -35.02 -2.80
C VAL A 87 -15.41 -35.58 -3.43
N CYS A 88 -15.92 -34.95 -4.49
CA CYS A 88 -17.11 -35.44 -5.22
C CYS A 88 -16.88 -36.82 -5.84
N PHE A 89 -15.71 -37.03 -6.46
CA PHE A 89 -15.41 -38.24 -7.21
C PHE A 89 -15.25 -39.45 -6.28
N VAL A 90 -14.47 -39.34 -5.20
CA VAL A 90 -14.25 -40.42 -4.23
C VAL A 90 -15.56 -40.83 -3.56
N VAL A 91 -16.42 -39.87 -3.20
CA VAL A 91 -17.72 -40.16 -2.58
C VAL A 91 -18.69 -40.82 -3.57
N ASN A 92 -18.79 -40.29 -4.79
CA ASN A 92 -19.68 -40.86 -5.80
C ASN A 92 -19.22 -42.27 -6.21
N ASP A 93 -17.92 -42.49 -6.28
CA ASP A 93 -17.35 -43.79 -6.59
C ASP A 93 -17.69 -44.82 -5.51
N TRP A 94 -17.63 -44.45 -4.23
CA TRP A 94 -18.11 -45.29 -3.12
C TRP A 94 -19.60 -45.65 -3.21
N ARG A 95 -20.44 -44.72 -3.65
CA ARG A 95 -21.86 -45.00 -3.89
C ARG A 95 -22.05 -46.06 -4.99
N MET A 96 -21.29 -45.98 -6.07
CA MET A 96 -21.32 -46.94 -7.18
C MET A 96 -20.72 -48.30 -6.80
N LEU A 97 -19.74 -48.33 -5.89
CA LEU A 97 -19.12 -49.55 -5.36
C LEU A 97 -20.12 -50.46 -4.65
N ASN A 98 -21.19 -49.90 -4.05
CA ASN A 98 -22.26 -50.66 -3.40
C ASN A 98 -23.31 -51.24 -4.39
N VAL A 99 -23.20 -50.98 -5.70
CA VAL A 99 -24.19 -51.38 -6.73
C VAL A 99 -23.69 -52.58 -7.57
N GLY A 100 -22.72 -53.35 -7.07
CA GLY A 100 -22.40 -54.73 -7.54
C GLY A 100 -21.36 -54.87 -8.66
N THR A 101 -20.78 -53.78 -9.20
CA THR A 101 -19.84 -53.88 -10.34
C THR A 101 -18.45 -54.43 -9.99
N ARG A 102 -18.12 -54.57 -8.69
CA ARG A 102 -16.81 -55.04 -8.18
C ARG A 102 -16.84 -56.41 -7.52
N ASP A 103 -17.99 -57.06 -7.46
CA ASP A 103 -18.14 -58.34 -6.78
C ASP A 103 -17.22 -59.41 -7.37
N ALA A 104 -16.97 -59.36 -8.69
CA ALA A 104 -16.03 -60.24 -9.38
C ALA A 104 -14.54 -60.07 -8.97
N LEU A 105 -14.14 -58.88 -8.50
CA LEU A 105 -12.77 -58.62 -8.01
C LEU A 105 -12.62 -59.03 -6.53
N TYR A 106 -13.70 -59.00 -5.75
CA TYR A 106 -13.69 -59.44 -4.35
C TYR A 106 -13.48 -60.95 -4.18
N VAL A 107 -13.77 -61.76 -5.20
CA VAL A 107 -13.56 -63.22 -5.19
C VAL A 107 -12.07 -63.61 -5.35
N ARG A 108 -11.18 -62.69 -5.77
CA ARG A 108 -9.75 -62.97 -5.96
C ARG A 108 -8.97 -62.96 -4.63
N SER A 109 -7.89 -63.74 -4.55
CA SER A 109 -7.01 -63.87 -3.37
C SER A 109 -6.15 -62.62 -3.05
N GLN A 110 -6.49 -61.46 -3.62
CA GLN A 110 -5.79 -60.19 -3.42
C GLN A 110 -6.00 -59.65 -1.99
N GLY A 111 -4.96 -59.02 -1.42
CA GLY A 111 -5.04 -58.41 -0.09
C GLY A 111 -5.67 -57.02 -0.08
N ASN A 112 -6.23 -56.60 1.05
CA ASN A 112 -6.80 -55.24 1.23
C ASN A 112 -5.79 -54.13 0.90
N ASN A 113 -4.52 -54.34 1.25
CA ASN A 113 -3.43 -53.42 0.95
C ASN A 113 -3.17 -53.32 -0.57
N GLU A 114 -3.25 -54.42 -1.30
CA GLU A 114 -3.07 -54.44 -2.76
C GLU A 114 -4.24 -53.73 -3.46
N MET A 115 -5.47 -54.01 -3.05
CA MET A 115 -6.68 -53.40 -3.61
C MET A 115 -6.77 -51.89 -3.32
N ALA A 116 -6.54 -51.49 -2.06
CA ALA A 116 -6.60 -50.08 -1.68
C ALA A 116 -5.49 -49.25 -2.31
N THR A 117 -4.27 -49.81 -2.41
CA THR A 117 -3.13 -49.14 -3.07
C THR A 117 -3.36 -49.03 -4.58
N GLY A 118 -3.84 -50.11 -5.22
CA GLY A 118 -4.20 -50.08 -6.64
C GLY A 118 -5.30 -49.05 -6.93
N TYR A 119 -6.31 -48.97 -6.07
CA TYR A 119 -7.37 -47.95 -6.16
C TYR A 119 -6.82 -46.52 -6.09
N ALA A 120 -6.04 -46.21 -5.06
CA ALA A 120 -5.47 -44.88 -4.88
C ALA A 120 -4.53 -44.52 -6.05
N LEU A 121 -3.69 -45.46 -6.52
CA LEU A 121 -2.81 -45.24 -7.67
C LEU A 121 -3.59 -45.02 -8.98
N GLY A 122 -4.64 -45.80 -9.23
CA GLY A 122 -5.49 -45.65 -10.41
C GLY A 122 -6.16 -44.27 -10.47
N LEU A 123 -6.67 -43.78 -9.33
CA LEU A 123 -7.23 -42.43 -9.23
C LEU A 123 -6.16 -41.34 -9.35
N LEU A 124 -5.03 -41.49 -8.66
CA LEU A 124 -3.92 -40.53 -8.73
C LEU A 124 -3.44 -40.35 -10.17
N LEU A 125 -3.34 -41.44 -10.95
CA LEU A 125 -2.99 -41.38 -12.38
C LEU A 125 -4.01 -40.57 -13.19
N VAL A 126 -5.31 -40.65 -12.89
CA VAL A 126 -6.34 -39.84 -13.56
C VAL A 126 -6.12 -38.35 -13.27
N PHE A 127 -5.84 -37.97 -12.03
CA PHE A 127 -5.57 -36.57 -11.67
C PHE A 127 -4.26 -36.05 -12.27
N ILE A 128 -3.22 -36.88 -12.31
CA ILE A 128 -1.95 -36.55 -12.98
C ILE A 128 -2.18 -36.28 -14.46
N LEU A 129 -2.93 -37.14 -15.16
CA LEU A 129 -3.25 -36.92 -16.57
C LEU A 129 -4.12 -35.68 -16.80
N LEU A 130 -5.11 -35.45 -15.94
CA LEU A 130 -5.95 -34.26 -16.01
C LEU A 130 -5.12 -32.99 -15.85
N ASN A 131 -4.19 -32.98 -14.88
CA ASN A 131 -3.30 -31.86 -14.66
C ASN A 131 -2.38 -31.60 -15.87
N TRP A 132 -1.76 -32.66 -16.41
CA TRP A 132 -0.91 -32.51 -17.60
C TRP A 132 -1.68 -32.07 -18.83
N PHE A 133 -2.95 -32.45 -18.99
CA PHE A 133 -3.80 -31.93 -20.05
C PHE A 133 -4.00 -30.41 -19.91
N LEU A 134 -4.24 -29.93 -18.69
CA LEU A 134 -4.40 -28.51 -18.39
C LEU A 134 -3.09 -27.74 -18.56
N PHE A 135 -1.97 -28.29 -18.08
CA PHE A 135 -0.65 -27.71 -18.30
C PHE A 135 -0.30 -27.67 -19.78
N LEU A 136 -0.62 -28.69 -20.57
CA LEU A 136 -0.39 -28.68 -22.01
C LEU A 136 -1.16 -27.55 -22.68
N THR A 137 -2.42 -27.33 -22.29
CA THR A 137 -3.23 -26.21 -22.80
C THR A 137 -2.60 -24.88 -22.39
N SER A 138 -2.24 -24.71 -21.11
CA SER A 138 -1.55 -23.51 -20.61
C SER A 138 -0.20 -23.26 -21.31
N ILE A 139 0.56 -24.31 -21.62
CA ILE A 139 1.85 -24.24 -22.33
C ILE A 139 1.63 -23.74 -23.75
N ILE A 140 0.63 -24.29 -24.47
CA ILE A 140 0.30 -23.87 -25.83
C ILE A 140 -0.05 -22.38 -25.84
N PHE A 141 -0.90 -21.91 -24.92
CA PHE A 141 -1.25 -20.48 -24.81
C PHE A 141 -0.05 -19.60 -24.42
N ASN A 142 0.78 -20.04 -23.47
CA ASN A 142 1.96 -19.28 -23.04
C ASN A 142 2.96 -19.11 -24.21
N ILE A 143 3.26 -20.18 -24.95
CA ILE A 143 4.11 -20.11 -26.15
C ILE A 143 3.51 -19.23 -27.23
N ALA A 144 2.20 -19.35 -27.48
CA ALA A 144 1.53 -18.64 -28.58
C ALA A 144 1.37 -17.14 -28.32
N LEU A 145 1.09 -16.74 -27.08
CA LEU A 145 0.76 -15.36 -26.73
C LEU A 145 1.87 -14.62 -25.98
N TYR A 146 2.71 -15.33 -25.21
CA TYR A 146 3.67 -14.73 -24.27
C TYR A 146 5.05 -15.44 -24.28
N PRO A 147 5.70 -15.60 -25.45
CA PRO A 147 6.91 -16.41 -25.58
C PRO A 147 8.07 -15.97 -24.67
N GLY A 148 8.18 -14.69 -24.34
CA GLY A 148 9.22 -14.16 -23.43
C GLY A 148 9.11 -14.62 -21.98
N SER A 149 7.91 -15.08 -21.54
CA SER A 149 7.66 -15.60 -20.19
C SER A 149 7.71 -17.12 -20.11
N PHE A 150 7.87 -17.81 -21.24
CA PHE A 150 7.77 -19.26 -21.29
C PHE A 150 9.02 -19.96 -20.74
N ASN A 151 8.83 -20.83 -19.75
CA ASN A 151 9.85 -21.79 -19.35
C ASN A 151 9.19 -23.10 -18.86
N LEU A 152 9.52 -24.21 -19.53
CA LEU A 152 8.96 -25.53 -19.26
C LEU A 152 9.30 -26.05 -17.85
N PHE A 153 10.48 -25.69 -17.33
CA PHE A 153 10.95 -26.15 -16.01
C PHE A 153 9.96 -25.80 -14.90
N TYR A 154 9.35 -24.61 -14.93
CA TYR A 154 8.42 -24.18 -13.88
C TYR A 154 7.13 -25.02 -13.84
N TYR A 155 6.62 -25.46 -15.00
CA TYR A 155 5.48 -26.37 -15.04
C TYR A 155 5.82 -27.71 -14.39
N LEU A 156 7.01 -28.26 -14.68
CA LEU A 156 7.48 -29.49 -14.05
C LEU A 156 7.68 -29.30 -12.53
N PHE A 157 8.28 -28.18 -12.13
CA PHE A 157 8.50 -27.85 -10.72
C PHE A 157 7.20 -27.80 -9.93
N TYR A 158 6.20 -27.05 -10.39
CA TYR A 158 4.90 -26.96 -9.70
C TYR A 158 4.09 -28.25 -9.81
N TRP A 159 4.27 -29.03 -10.88
CA TRP A 159 3.68 -30.37 -10.94
C TRP A 159 4.16 -31.23 -9.75
N ILE A 160 5.49 -31.35 -9.58
CA ILE A 160 6.13 -32.19 -8.56
C ILE A 160 5.90 -31.65 -7.15
N THR A 161 6.10 -30.34 -6.95
CA THR A 161 6.19 -29.77 -5.60
C THR A 161 4.86 -29.20 -5.10
N LEU A 162 3.96 -28.77 -5.99
CA LEU A 162 2.71 -28.12 -5.61
C LEU A 162 1.52 -29.05 -5.81
N THR A 163 1.26 -29.48 -7.04
CA THR A 163 0.03 -30.23 -7.37
C THR A 163 0.06 -31.69 -6.90
N LEU A 164 1.21 -32.38 -7.01
CA LEU A 164 1.32 -33.78 -6.60
C LEU A 164 1.12 -33.96 -5.08
N PRO A 165 1.76 -33.19 -4.18
CA PRO A 165 1.50 -33.26 -2.74
C PRO A 165 0.04 -32.97 -2.39
N ALA A 166 -0.58 -31.94 -2.99
CA ALA A 166 -1.98 -31.62 -2.79
C ALA A 166 -2.91 -32.77 -3.24
N SER A 167 -2.60 -33.38 -4.40
CA SER A 167 -3.33 -34.54 -4.94
C SER A 167 -3.32 -35.72 -3.96
N VAL A 168 -2.14 -36.08 -3.46
CA VAL A 168 -1.95 -37.19 -2.53
C VAL A 168 -2.65 -36.90 -1.20
N TYR A 169 -2.58 -35.66 -0.72
CA TYR A 169 -3.26 -35.21 0.49
C TYR A 169 -4.78 -35.32 0.39
N PHE A 170 -5.39 -34.69 -0.61
CA PHE A 170 -6.84 -34.71 -0.80
C PHE A 170 -7.37 -36.12 -1.05
N LEU A 171 -6.67 -36.91 -1.87
CA LEU A 171 -7.06 -38.29 -2.18
C LEU A 171 -6.95 -39.18 -0.94
N GLY A 172 -5.83 -39.11 -0.21
CA GLY A 172 -5.59 -39.89 1.00
C GLY A 172 -6.62 -39.58 2.07
N PHE A 173 -6.88 -38.30 2.34
CA PHE A 173 -7.87 -37.85 3.32
C PHE A 173 -9.30 -38.28 2.93
N SER A 174 -9.71 -38.04 1.69
CA SER A 174 -11.06 -38.40 1.21
C SER A 174 -11.27 -39.92 1.27
N CYS A 175 -10.27 -40.72 0.90
CA CYS A 175 -10.31 -42.18 1.01
C CYS A 175 -10.40 -42.67 2.46
N LEU A 176 -9.77 -41.96 3.40
CA LEU A 176 -9.85 -42.30 4.82
C LEU A 176 -11.25 -42.00 5.37
N VAL A 177 -11.76 -40.78 5.14
CA VAL A 177 -13.06 -40.33 5.63
C VAL A 177 -14.20 -41.24 5.16
N ILE A 178 -14.25 -41.54 3.86
CA ILE A 178 -15.33 -42.38 3.29
C ILE A 178 -15.34 -43.80 3.89
N ARG A 179 -14.17 -44.37 4.17
CA ARG A 179 -14.05 -45.73 4.72
C ARG A 179 -14.34 -45.80 6.21
N VAL A 180 -14.07 -44.72 6.95
CA VAL A 180 -14.38 -44.63 8.38
C VAL A 180 -15.87 -44.38 8.60
N ILE A 181 -16.46 -43.39 7.91
CA ILE A 181 -17.85 -42.97 8.11
C ILE A 181 -18.84 -43.97 7.48
N ARG A 182 -18.47 -44.60 6.36
CA ARG A 182 -19.28 -45.60 5.62
C ARG A 182 -20.65 -45.09 5.14
N ASN A 183 -20.88 -43.78 5.18
CA ASN A 183 -22.05 -43.12 4.63
C ASN A 183 -21.60 -42.07 3.60
N PRO A 184 -22.00 -42.18 2.32
CA PRO A 184 -21.51 -41.28 1.27
C PRO A 184 -21.97 -39.83 1.47
N GLY A 185 -23.19 -39.59 1.94
CA GLY A 185 -23.71 -38.23 2.16
C GLY A 185 -22.96 -37.49 3.27
N ILE A 186 -22.78 -38.14 4.42
CA ILE A 186 -22.05 -37.56 5.55
C ILE A 186 -20.56 -37.39 5.20
N SER A 187 -19.96 -38.36 4.51
CA SER A 187 -18.55 -38.27 4.10
C SER A 187 -18.29 -37.11 3.15
N LEU A 188 -19.25 -36.78 2.28
CA LEU A 188 -19.17 -35.61 1.41
C LEU A 188 -19.11 -34.32 2.23
N ILE A 189 -20.06 -34.15 3.16
CA ILE A 189 -20.17 -32.96 4.01
C ILE A 189 -18.91 -32.81 4.87
N VAL A 190 -18.46 -33.88 5.53
CA VAL A 190 -17.27 -33.86 6.39
C VAL A 190 -16.01 -33.55 5.59
N SER A 191 -15.85 -34.16 4.41
CA SER A 191 -14.69 -33.88 3.55
C SER A 191 -14.67 -32.42 3.09
N PHE A 192 -15.82 -31.86 2.71
CA PHE A 192 -15.90 -30.44 2.34
C PHE A 192 -15.66 -29.50 3.52
N LEU A 193 -16.23 -29.76 4.69
CA LEU A 193 -16.04 -28.90 5.86
C LEU A 193 -14.59 -28.90 6.34
N LEU A 194 -13.94 -30.06 6.40
CA LEU A 194 -12.56 -30.16 6.89
C LEU A 194 -11.54 -29.70 5.85
N LEU A 195 -11.59 -30.24 4.62
CA LEU A 195 -10.64 -29.83 3.59
C LEU A 195 -10.91 -28.39 3.11
N GLY A 196 -12.18 -28.01 2.96
CA GLY A 196 -12.55 -26.63 2.62
C GLY A 196 -12.24 -25.66 3.76
N GLY A 197 -12.51 -26.02 5.02
CA GLY A 197 -12.15 -25.19 6.17
C GLY A 197 -10.65 -24.93 6.26
N ILE A 198 -9.82 -25.97 6.18
CA ILE A 198 -8.35 -25.83 6.15
C ILE A 198 -7.92 -25.03 4.92
N THR A 199 -8.45 -25.35 3.74
CA THR A 199 -8.02 -24.74 2.49
C THR A 199 -8.52 -23.33 2.30
N PHE A 200 -9.62 -22.87 2.90
CA PHE A 200 -10.15 -21.52 2.67
C PHE A 200 -10.00 -20.61 3.89
N LEU A 201 -10.27 -21.10 5.10
CA LEU A 201 -10.24 -20.32 6.34
C LEU A 201 -8.91 -20.48 7.09
N GLY A 202 -8.40 -21.71 7.17
CA GLY A 202 -7.25 -22.04 8.02
C GLY A 202 -5.88 -21.92 7.36
N ALA A 203 -5.80 -21.60 6.07
CA ALA A 203 -4.53 -21.72 5.35
C ALA A 203 -3.45 -20.71 5.78
N GLY A 204 -3.83 -19.61 6.46
CA GLY A 204 -2.89 -18.65 7.03
C GLY A 204 -2.39 -19.02 8.44
N PHE A 205 -3.05 -19.98 9.11
CA PHE A 205 -2.69 -20.35 10.48
C PHE A 205 -1.32 -21.01 10.55
N LEU A 206 -0.57 -20.72 11.63
CA LEU A 206 0.75 -21.28 11.89
C LEU A 206 1.70 -21.12 10.67
N HIS A 207 1.71 -19.92 10.08
CA HIS A 207 2.46 -19.58 8.86
C HIS A 207 2.17 -20.49 7.66
N GLY A 208 1.00 -21.14 7.60
CA GLY A 208 0.60 -22.00 6.48
C GLY A 208 1.16 -23.41 6.52
N VAL A 209 1.63 -23.89 7.68
CA VAL A 209 2.15 -25.26 7.84
C VAL A 209 1.12 -26.34 7.45
N LEU A 210 -0.17 -26.09 7.70
CA LEU A 210 -1.27 -27.00 7.39
C LEU A 210 -1.92 -26.74 6.02
N ASP A 211 -1.41 -25.80 5.23
CA ASP A 211 -1.99 -25.45 3.94
C ASP A 211 -1.62 -26.46 2.84
N PRO A 212 -2.55 -27.31 2.38
CA PRO A 212 -2.26 -28.29 1.34
C PRO A 212 -1.99 -27.63 -0.02
N CYS A 213 -2.48 -26.42 -0.24
CA CYS A 213 -2.40 -25.68 -1.51
C CYS A 213 -1.27 -24.65 -1.56
N ALA A 214 -0.54 -24.43 -0.47
CA ALA A 214 0.56 -23.45 -0.36
C ALA A 214 0.20 -22.04 -0.87
N ARG A 215 -1.00 -21.55 -0.52
CA ARG A 215 -1.55 -20.23 -0.91
C ARG A 215 -0.83 -19.06 -0.23
N TYR A 216 -0.27 -19.32 0.95
CA TYR A 216 0.37 -18.33 1.80
C TYR A 216 1.89 -18.52 1.91
N LEU A 217 2.45 -19.44 1.12
CA LEU A 217 3.89 -19.66 1.06
C LEU A 217 4.51 -18.91 -0.13
N PRO A 218 5.64 -18.21 0.07
CA PRO A 218 6.44 -17.69 -1.03
C PRO A 218 6.91 -18.82 -1.95
N ASN A 219 6.64 -18.70 -3.24
CA ASN A 219 6.95 -19.74 -4.23
C ASN A 219 7.24 -19.20 -5.63
N MET A 220 7.40 -17.89 -5.77
CA MET A 220 7.82 -17.26 -7.03
C MET A 220 9.31 -17.49 -7.30
N PHE A 221 9.70 -17.30 -8.56
CA PHE A 221 11.09 -17.37 -9.02
C PHE A 221 11.56 -16.02 -9.54
N SER A 222 12.76 -15.65 -9.13
CA SER A 222 13.55 -14.53 -9.62
C SER A 222 14.56 -14.99 -10.67
N ASP A 223 14.74 -14.23 -11.74
CA ASP A 223 15.79 -14.44 -12.73
C ASP A 223 17.20 -14.13 -12.18
N PHE A 224 17.30 -13.40 -11.05
CA PHE A 224 18.56 -13.10 -10.36
C PHE A 224 18.97 -14.19 -9.35
N THR A 225 18.03 -14.66 -8.52
CA THR A 225 18.35 -15.50 -7.34
C THR A 225 17.62 -16.85 -7.35
N GLY A 226 16.76 -17.12 -8.33
CA GLY A 226 15.99 -18.36 -8.41
C GLY A 226 14.77 -18.39 -7.48
N HIS A 227 14.45 -19.58 -6.95
CA HIS A 227 13.25 -19.78 -6.11
C HIS A 227 13.34 -18.98 -4.81
N VAL A 228 12.24 -18.33 -4.43
CA VAL A 228 12.15 -17.60 -3.17
C VAL A 228 12.01 -18.57 -2.00
N ASN A 229 13.00 -18.62 -1.09
CA ASN A 229 12.99 -19.47 0.11
C ASN A 229 12.69 -20.98 -0.17
N PRO A 230 13.51 -21.66 -0.98
CA PRO A 230 13.24 -23.05 -1.39
C PRO A 230 13.26 -24.02 -0.21
N GLY A 231 14.08 -23.74 0.82
CA GLY A 231 14.24 -24.62 1.98
C GLY A 231 12.96 -24.79 2.79
N ASN A 232 12.30 -23.69 3.18
CA ASN A 232 11.04 -23.77 3.93
C ASN A 232 9.88 -24.24 3.05
N TYR A 233 9.86 -23.84 1.77
CA TYR A 233 8.86 -24.30 0.81
C TYR A 233 8.88 -25.82 0.67
N LEU A 234 10.03 -26.42 0.32
CA LEU A 234 10.15 -27.86 0.12
C LEU A 234 9.91 -28.65 1.40
N LEU A 235 10.31 -28.13 2.56
CA LEU A 235 10.04 -28.76 3.86
C LEU A 235 8.53 -28.86 4.14
N GLN A 236 7.78 -27.79 3.89
CA GLN A 236 6.32 -27.79 4.03
C GLN A 236 5.68 -28.74 3.00
N ARG A 237 6.07 -28.65 1.73
CA ARG A 237 5.51 -29.51 0.66
C ARG A 237 5.77 -30.99 0.92
N GLY A 238 6.97 -31.33 1.41
CA GLY A 238 7.33 -32.68 1.82
C GLY A 238 6.47 -33.18 2.99
N SER A 239 6.25 -32.33 4.00
CA SER A 239 5.40 -32.67 5.15
C SER A 239 3.94 -32.92 4.76
N ILE A 240 3.38 -32.11 3.84
CA ILE A 240 2.04 -32.32 3.28
C ILE A 240 1.96 -33.64 2.48
N LEU A 241 2.98 -33.93 1.66
CA LEU A 241 3.04 -35.17 0.89
C LEU A 241 3.05 -36.41 1.81
N LEU A 242 3.89 -36.39 2.85
CA LEU A 242 3.99 -37.47 3.84
C LEU A 242 2.68 -37.65 4.62
N THR A 243 2.02 -36.55 4.99
CA THR A 243 0.71 -36.58 5.66
C THR A 243 -0.36 -37.22 4.78
N GLY A 244 -0.43 -36.82 3.50
CA GLY A 244 -1.33 -37.42 2.53
C GLY A 244 -1.07 -38.91 2.30
N GLY A 245 0.21 -39.27 2.18
CA GLY A 245 0.63 -40.67 2.09
C GLY A 245 0.21 -41.48 3.32
N SER A 246 0.33 -40.90 4.52
CA SER A 246 -0.14 -41.53 5.74
C SER A 246 -1.66 -41.76 5.74
N PHE A 247 -2.46 -40.75 5.37
CA PHE A 247 -3.91 -40.93 5.25
C PHE A 247 -4.29 -42.03 4.25
N ALA A 248 -3.56 -42.11 3.12
CA ALA A 248 -3.76 -43.18 2.14
C ALA A 248 -3.47 -44.57 2.75
N VAL A 249 -2.43 -44.73 3.57
CA VAL A 249 -2.14 -46.00 4.26
C VAL A 249 -3.15 -46.29 5.39
N PHE A 250 -3.53 -45.28 6.18
CA PHE A 250 -4.57 -45.44 7.21
C PHE A 250 -5.91 -45.88 6.63
N SER A 251 -6.23 -45.43 5.42
CA SER A 251 -7.47 -45.83 4.73
C SER A 251 -7.56 -47.35 4.50
N ILE A 252 -6.45 -48.10 4.56
CA ILE A 252 -6.41 -49.57 4.39
C ILE A 252 -7.01 -50.29 5.61
N ILE A 253 -6.93 -49.69 6.81
CA ILE A 253 -7.35 -50.32 8.07
C ILE A 253 -8.88 -50.53 8.16
N PRO A 254 -9.72 -49.51 7.92
CA PRO A 254 -11.19 -49.66 8.00
C PRO A 254 -11.81 -50.31 6.75
N TYR A 255 -10.99 -50.89 5.85
CA TYR A 255 -11.46 -51.50 4.61
C TYR A 255 -12.51 -52.59 4.90
N PRO A 256 -13.64 -52.65 4.16
CA PRO A 256 -14.79 -53.49 4.49
C PRO A 256 -14.58 -55.01 4.32
N ARG A 257 -13.34 -55.47 4.11
CA ARG A 257 -12.96 -56.88 3.91
C ARG A 257 -12.01 -57.33 5.02
N ILE A 258 -12.09 -58.59 5.44
CA ILE A 258 -11.17 -59.18 6.42
C ILE A 258 -9.75 -59.24 5.83
N PHE A 259 -8.74 -58.92 6.62
CA PHE A 259 -7.34 -59.01 6.19
C PHE A 259 -6.92 -60.46 5.94
N ASN A 260 -6.29 -60.73 4.79
CA ASN A 260 -5.74 -62.07 4.46
C ASN A 260 -4.70 -62.55 5.50
N TYR A 261 -3.99 -61.63 6.15
CA TYR A 261 -3.02 -61.93 7.22
C TYR A 261 -3.17 -60.91 8.36
N ALA A 262 -3.23 -61.39 9.60
CA ALA A 262 -3.35 -60.54 10.79
C ALA A 262 -2.16 -59.57 10.97
N GLN A 263 -0.98 -59.95 10.47
CA GLN A 263 0.23 -59.11 10.51
C GLN A 263 0.13 -57.88 9.60
N THR A 264 -0.59 -57.96 8.47
CA THR A 264 -0.73 -56.87 7.50
C THR A 264 -1.36 -55.62 8.13
N ARG A 265 -2.35 -55.78 9.01
CA ARG A 265 -2.98 -54.66 9.74
C ARG A 265 -1.97 -53.92 10.61
N ARG A 266 -1.13 -54.66 11.35
CA ARG A 266 -0.07 -54.09 12.20
C ARG A 266 0.99 -53.37 11.37
N VAL A 267 1.43 -53.97 10.27
CA VAL A 267 2.41 -53.35 9.36
C VAL A 267 1.87 -52.06 8.74
N CYS A 268 0.63 -52.04 8.24
CA CYS A 268 0.02 -50.82 7.70
C CYS A 268 -0.09 -49.72 8.76
N LEU A 269 -0.47 -50.06 9.99
CA LEU A 269 -0.52 -49.11 11.10
C LEU A 269 0.88 -48.54 11.40
N SER A 270 1.90 -49.40 11.53
CA SER A 270 3.27 -48.97 11.77
C SER A 270 3.79 -48.04 10.67
N VAL A 271 3.56 -48.37 9.39
CA VAL A 271 3.97 -47.54 8.26
C VAL A 271 3.27 -46.18 8.28
N ALA A 272 1.96 -46.15 8.54
CA ALA A 272 1.20 -44.90 8.58
C ALA A 272 1.65 -43.99 9.74
N CYS A 273 1.92 -44.57 10.92
CA CYS A 273 2.47 -43.84 12.06
C CYS A 273 3.87 -43.30 11.78
N ILE A 274 4.76 -44.09 11.17
CA ILE A 274 6.11 -43.62 10.80
C ILE A 274 6.03 -42.42 9.85
N LEU A 275 5.16 -42.47 8.82
CA LEU A 275 4.96 -41.35 7.90
C LEU A 275 4.43 -40.09 8.61
N LEU A 276 3.51 -40.24 9.57
CA LEU A 276 3.04 -39.10 10.38
C LEU A 276 4.14 -38.53 11.27
N VAL A 277 4.99 -39.37 11.87
CA VAL A 277 6.09 -38.89 12.73
C VAL A 277 7.05 -38.03 11.91
N PHE A 278 7.47 -38.50 10.73
CA PHE A 278 8.32 -37.70 9.84
C PHE A 278 7.63 -36.43 9.32
N ALA A 279 6.33 -36.50 9.03
CA ALA A 279 5.56 -35.30 8.64
C ALA A 279 5.48 -34.27 9.78
N ALA A 280 5.25 -34.73 11.01
CA ALA A 280 5.19 -33.90 12.20
C ALA A 280 6.57 -33.31 12.55
N GLU A 281 7.65 -34.08 12.38
CA GLU A 281 9.02 -33.60 12.53
C GLU A 281 9.34 -32.50 11.51
N GLY A 282 8.98 -32.70 10.24
CA GLY A 282 9.14 -31.68 9.20
C GLY A 282 8.35 -30.39 9.50
N ALA A 283 7.10 -30.52 9.95
CA ALA A 283 6.27 -29.41 10.38
C ALA A 283 6.84 -28.70 11.63
N PHE A 284 7.39 -29.45 12.59
CA PHE A 284 8.02 -28.91 13.79
C PHE A 284 9.30 -28.14 13.46
N ILE A 285 10.16 -28.67 12.58
CA ILE A 285 11.36 -27.97 12.08
C ILE A 285 10.95 -26.68 11.37
N TYR A 286 9.88 -26.73 10.55
CA TYR A 286 9.34 -25.56 9.86
C TYR A 286 8.93 -24.46 10.84
N LEU A 287 8.12 -24.78 11.86
CA LEU A 287 7.66 -23.80 12.86
C LEU A 287 8.81 -23.32 13.76
N SER A 288 9.72 -24.22 14.15
CA SER A 288 10.88 -23.85 14.97
C SER A 288 11.80 -22.85 14.28
N ARG A 289 11.89 -22.89 12.93
CA ARG A 289 12.65 -21.89 12.16
C ARG A 289 12.05 -20.50 12.23
N TYR A 290 10.71 -20.36 12.30
CA TYR A 290 10.06 -19.07 12.49
C TYR A 290 10.24 -18.59 13.93
N GLY A 291 9.95 -19.44 14.92
CA GLY A 291 10.10 -19.08 16.33
C GLY A 291 11.53 -18.66 16.71
N LYS A 292 12.56 -19.35 16.19
CA LYS A 292 13.96 -18.96 16.41
C LYS A 292 14.30 -17.58 15.84
N LYS A 293 13.75 -17.21 14.69
CA LYS A 293 13.99 -15.89 14.09
C LYS A 293 13.29 -14.79 14.87
N GLU A 294 12.09 -15.07 15.38
CA GLU A 294 11.34 -14.15 16.22
C GLU A 294 12.06 -13.88 17.55
N GLU A 295 12.53 -14.92 18.23
CA GLU A 295 13.35 -14.78 19.45
C GLU A 295 14.60 -13.93 19.18
N LEU A 296 15.29 -14.19 18.07
CA LEU A 296 16.50 -13.47 17.69
C LEU A 296 16.23 -11.97 17.43
N ARG A 297 15.07 -11.63 16.84
CA ARG A 297 14.64 -10.25 16.63
C ARG A 297 14.41 -9.50 17.94
N GLU A 298 13.77 -10.13 18.91
CA GLU A 298 13.56 -9.55 20.24
C GLU A 298 14.89 -9.33 20.98
N VAL A 299 15.85 -10.25 20.84
CA VAL A 299 17.20 -10.05 21.37
C VAL A 299 17.88 -8.83 20.74
N TYR A 300 17.81 -8.67 19.41
CA TYR A 300 18.40 -7.50 18.75
C TYR A 300 17.72 -6.19 19.15
N LYS A 301 16.39 -6.17 19.30
CA LYS A 301 15.67 -5.00 19.82
C LYS A 301 16.16 -4.62 21.22
N GLY A 302 16.27 -5.60 22.12
CA GLY A 302 16.75 -5.38 23.49
C GLY A 302 18.17 -4.81 23.55
N VAL A 303 19.06 -5.17 22.61
CA VAL A 303 20.40 -4.58 22.51
C VAL A 303 20.34 -3.10 22.10
N TYR A 304 19.45 -2.71 21.18
CA TYR A 304 19.28 -1.29 20.86
C TYR A 304 18.71 -0.50 22.03
N GLU A 305 17.63 -0.97 22.65
CA GLU A 305 17.02 -0.29 23.80
C GLU A 305 18.03 -0.09 24.96
N LYS A 306 19.00 -1.03 25.11
CA LYS A 306 20.07 -0.93 26.10
C LYS A 306 21.07 0.19 25.81
N TYR A 307 21.45 0.40 24.55
CA TYR A 307 22.55 1.31 24.15
C TYR A 307 22.10 2.61 23.48
N GLU A 308 20.81 2.78 23.18
CA GLU A 308 20.25 3.95 22.51
C GLU A 308 20.57 5.29 23.22
N ARG A 309 20.70 5.26 24.55
CA ARG A 309 20.98 6.46 25.37
C ARG A 309 22.47 6.73 25.60
N ASP A 310 23.32 5.75 25.34
CA ASP A 310 24.71 5.77 25.81
C ASP A 310 25.67 6.40 24.80
N SER A 311 25.37 6.42 23.49
CA SER A 311 26.28 7.00 22.49
C SER A 311 25.57 7.47 21.22
N LYS A 312 25.87 8.71 20.80
CA LYS A 312 25.42 9.32 19.53
C LYS A 312 26.60 9.87 18.72
N ILE A 313 27.67 9.08 18.55
CA ILE A 313 28.80 9.48 17.72
C ILE A 313 28.37 9.67 16.25
N ARG A 314 28.99 10.62 15.56
CA ARG A 314 28.75 10.88 14.13
C ARG A 314 29.97 10.41 13.33
N VAL A 315 29.74 9.70 12.23
CA VAL A 315 30.79 9.29 11.30
C VAL A 315 30.93 10.37 10.23
N VAL A 316 32.07 11.04 10.18
CA VAL A 316 32.34 12.16 9.25
C VAL A 316 32.80 11.63 7.89
N SER A 317 33.69 10.66 7.88
CA SER A 317 34.18 9.99 6.66
C SER A 317 34.27 8.48 6.87
N ASN A 318 34.08 7.70 5.80
CA ASN A 318 34.26 6.26 5.81
C ASN A 318 34.78 5.76 4.46
N ASP A 319 36.03 5.33 4.44
CA ASP A 319 36.68 4.70 3.30
C ASP A 319 36.53 3.17 3.43
N LEU A 320 35.81 2.59 2.47
CA LEU A 320 35.46 1.18 2.45
C LEU A 320 36.19 0.46 1.33
N TYR A 321 36.94 -0.58 1.69
CA TYR A 321 37.49 -1.55 0.75
C TYR A 321 36.80 -2.90 0.95
N VAL A 322 36.03 -3.32 -0.05
CA VAL A 322 35.20 -4.53 -0.03
C VAL A 322 35.78 -5.56 -0.98
N LYS A 323 35.85 -6.81 -0.52
CA LYS A 323 36.28 -7.96 -1.31
C LYS A 323 35.26 -9.09 -1.20
N GLU A 324 34.87 -9.65 -2.35
CA GLU A 324 34.03 -10.84 -2.37
C GLU A 324 34.79 -12.09 -1.90
N LEU A 325 34.15 -12.89 -1.04
CA LEU A 325 34.68 -14.17 -0.58
C LEU A 325 34.18 -15.32 -1.45
N ALA A 326 34.96 -16.41 -1.51
CA ALA A 326 34.65 -17.57 -2.34
C ALA A 326 33.37 -18.33 -1.91
N ASP A 327 32.98 -18.20 -0.65
CA ASP A 327 31.75 -18.75 -0.06
C ASP A 327 30.50 -17.88 -0.30
N GLY A 328 30.67 -16.72 -0.96
CA GLY A 328 29.62 -15.75 -1.23
C GLY A 328 29.48 -14.65 -0.18
N GLY A 329 30.27 -14.68 0.90
CA GLY A 329 30.37 -13.59 1.87
C GLY A 329 31.14 -12.37 1.35
N ILE A 330 31.37 -11.42 2.25
CA ILE A 330 32.19 -10.23 2.03
C ILE A 330 33.28 -10.12 3.10
N SER A 331 34.42 -9.58 2.71
CA SER A 331 35.47 -9.08 3.61
C SER A 331 35.60 -7.59 3.39
N VAL A 332 35.63 -6.81 4.47
CA VAL A 332 35.64 -5.36 4.40
C VAL A 332 36.68 -4.79 5.36
N ASN A 333 37.47 -3.85 4.84
CA ASN A 333 38.27 -2.94 5.62
C ASN A 333 37.57 -1.57 5.60
N SER A 334 37.19 -1.08 6.79
CA SER A 334 36.53 0.21 6.97
C SER A 334 37.44 1.13 7.76
N ARG A 335 37.88 2.22 7.14
CA ARG A 335 38.62 3.30 7.79
C ARG A 335 37.69 4.49 7.92
N MET A 336 37.36 4.88 9.13
CA MET A 336 36.39 5.92 9.40
C MET A 336 36.94 6.98 10.34
N THR A 337 36.44 8.20 10.18
CA THR A 337 36.65 9.29 11.16
C THR A 337 35.35 9.47 11.93
N VAL A 338 35.39 9.27 13.24
CA VAL A 338 34.26 9.49 14.15
C VAL A 338 34.43 10.78 14.93
N GLU A 339 33.34 11.49 15.20
CA GLU A 339 33.31 12.77 15.89
C GLU A 339 32.23 12.76 16.98
N ASN A 340 32.57 13.32 18.15
CA ASN A 340 31.57 13.58 19.19
C ASN A 340 31.00 15.00 19.04
N ARG A 341 29.78 15.09 18.50
CA ARG A 341 29.04 16.36 18.39
C ARG A 341 28.11 16.66 19.57
N THR A 342 28.13 15.83 20.60
CA THR A 342 27.30 16.03 21.79
C THR A 342 28.00 16.94 22.80
N SER A 343 27.25 17.46 23.76
CA SER A 343 27.77 18.34 24.82
C SER A 343 28.51 17.60 25.94
N GLY A 344 28.47 16.26 25.96
CA GLY A 344 29.07 15.42 27.01
C GLY A 344 30.08 14.42 26.45
N GLU A 345 30.89 13.82 27.35
CA GLU A 345 31.77 12.71 26.99
C GLU A 345 30.93 11.46 26.66
N VAL A 346 31.23 10.81 25.53
CA VAL A 346 30.50 9.62 25.05
C VAL A 346 31.42 8.43 24.81
N PRO A 347 31.00 7.19 25.15
CA PRO A 347 31.69 5.97 24.77
C PRO A 347 31.65 5.73 23.25
N LEU A 348 32.70 5.12 22.71
CA LEU A 348 32.77 4.70 21.30
C LEU A 348 31.97 3.41 21.09
N ILE A 349 30.70 3.56 20.69
CA ILE A 349 29.81 2.44 20.32
C ILE A 349 29.46 2.56 18.84
N MET A 350 29.65 1.46 18.11
CA MET A 350 29.31 1.36 16.70
C MET A 350 28.37 0.17 16.47
N TYR A 351 27.58 0.24 15.40
CA TYR A 351 26.62 -0.79 15.04
C TYR A 351 26.98 -1.43 13.71
N LEU A 352 27.05 -2.77 13.68
CA LEU A 352 27.39 -3.57 12.51
C LEU A 352 26.51 -4.82 12.47
N ASN A 353 26.11 -5.29 11.29
CA ASN A 353 25.29 -6.49 11.16
C ASN A 353 25.87 -7.69 11.96
N PRO A 354 25.08 -8.37 12.79
CA PRO A 354 25.54 -9.52 13.60
C PRO A 354 26.19 -10.65 12.80
N GLY A 355 25.83 -10.82 11.52
CA GLY A 355 26.40 -11.84 10.64
C GLY A 355 27.83 -11.56 10.17
N LEU A 356 28.29 -10.31 10.29
CA LEU A 356 29.65 -9.89 9.92
C LEU A 356 30.56 -9.91 11.13
N LYS A 357 31.53 -10.81 11.19
CA LYS A 357 32.44 -10.99 12.33
C LYS A 357 33.59 -9.98 12.26
N VAL A 358 33.84 -9.28 13.37
CA VAL A 358 34.95 -8.32 13.49
C VAL A 358 36.22 -9.08 13.84
N ALA A 359 37.25 -8.91 13.03
CA ALA A 359 38.56 -9.52 13.21
C ALA A 359 39.50 -8.62 14.03
N SER A 360 39.53 -7.31 13.77
CA SER A 360 40.36 -6.37 14.51
C SER A 360 39.80 -4.94 14.47
N ILE A 361 40.13 -4.15 15.50
CA ILE A 361 39.85 -2.71 15.58
C ILE A 361 41.14 -1.99 15.96
N LYS A 362 41.45 -0.91 15.24
CA LYS A 362 42.55 0.00 15.55
C LYS A 362 42.01 1.42 15.70
N VAL A 363 42.46 2.13 16.72
CA VAL A 363 42.16 3.55 16.94
C VAL A 363 43.48 4.31 16.89
N GLU A 364 43.57 5.35 16.05
CA GLU A 364 44.82 6.11 15.83
C GLU A 364 46.02 5.21 15.49
N GLY A 365 45.76 4.15 14.71
CA GLY A 365 46.75 3.13 14.32
C GLY A 365 47.11 2.10 15.40
N GLN A 366 46.65 2.25 16.64
CA GLN A 366 46.91 1.31 17.73
C GLN A 366 45.79 0.27 17.87
N PRO A 367 46.10 -1.03 18.02
CA PRO A 367 45.09 -2.05 18.26
C PRO A 367 44.43 -1.86 19.63
N VAL A 368 43.09 -1.87 19.65
CA VAL A 368 42.30 -1.66 20.88
C VAL A 368 41.46 -2.89 21.20
N SER A 369 41.15 -3.07 22.49
CA SER A 369 40.23 -4.11 22.93
C SER A 369 38.78 -3.67 22.67
N PHE A 370 37.93 -4.64 22.30
CA PHE A 370 36.51 -4.37 22.07
C PHE A 370 35.67 -5.53 22.59
N ARG A 371 34.44 -5.20 22.98
CA ARG A 371 33.39 -6.15 23.33
C ARG A 371 32.29 -6.06 22.28
N ARG A 372 31.75 -7.20 21.89
CA ARG A 372 30.61 -7.24 20.97
C ARG A 372 29.40 -7.88 21.62
N GLU A 373 28.27 -7.19 21.54
CA GLU A 373 26.95 -7.70 21.90
C GLU A 373 26.07 -7.67 20.65
N HIS A 374 26.02 -8.79 19.92
CA HIS A 374 25.28 -8.89 18.65
C HIS A 374 25.65 -7.80 17.64
N GLN A 375 24.77 -6.82 17.41
CA GLN A 375 25.01 -5.72 16.48
C GLN A 375 25.85 -4.59 17.08
N ALA A 376 25.92 -4.47 18.41
CA ALA A 376 26.65 -3.40 19.09
C ALA A 376 28.12 -3.78 19.31
N VAL A 377 29.03 -2.93 18.85
CA VAL A 377 30.48 -3.05 19.01
C VAL A 377 30.94 -1.93 19.94
N LEU A 378 31.33 -2.32 21.15
CA LEU A 378 31.80 -1.42 22.20
C LEU A 378 33.32 -1.42 22.19
N VAL A 379 33.91 -0.27 21.87
CA VAL A 379 35.36 -0.06 21.92
C VAL A 379 35.71 0.57 23.27
N ASP A 380 36.82 0.14 23.87
CA ASP A 380 37.29 0.65 25.17
C ASP A 380 37.95 2.04 25.03
N GLU A 381 37.20 3.00 24.49
CA GLU A 381 37.60 4.39 24.21
C GLU A 381 36.43 5.35 24.45
N LYS A 382 36.74 6.61 24.75
CA LYS A 382 35.76 7.68 24.97
C LYS A 382 36.17 8.94 24.24
N LEU A 383 35.18 9.68 23.75
CA LEU A 383 35.39 10.93 23.04
C LEU A 383 34.83 12.09 23.85
N VAL A 384 35.64 13.14 24.05
CA VAL A 384 35.16 14.40 24.63
C VAL A 384 34.43 15.25 23.58
N PRO A 385 33.59 16.22 23.97
CA PRO A 385 32.88 17.08 23.03
C PRO A 385 33.81 17.75 22.02
N GLY A 386 33.50 17.63 20.73
CA GLY A 386 34.27 18.18 19.61
C GLY A 386 35.53 17.38 19.22
N ASP A 387 35.81 16.28 19.90
CA ASP A 387 36.94 15.40 19.57
C ASP A 387 36.64 14.50 18.36
N SER A 388 37.70 14.10 17.66
CA SER A 388 37.62 13.23 16.47
C SER A 388 38.70 12.17 16.48
N LEU A 389 38.34 10.93 16.14
CA LEU A 389 39.27 9.78 16.12
C LEU A 389 39.19 9.04 14.77
N GLU A 390 40.35 8.57 14.27
CA GLU A 390 40.43 7.59 13.19
C GLU A 390 40.27 6.18 13.74
N VAL A 391 39.27 5.46 13.23
CA VAL A 391 38.96 4.07 13.60
C VAL A 391 39.05 3.20 12.36
N LEU A 392 39.80 2.10 12.46
CA LEU A 392 39.96 1.12 11.39
C LEU A 392 39.45 -0.23 11.86
N ILE A 393 38.49 -0.80 11.14
CA ILE A 393 37.83 -2.07 11.48
C ILE A 393 37.96 -3.03 10.31
N ASP A 394 38.45 -4.24 10.61
CA ASP A 394 38.47 -5.37 9.70
C ASP A 394 37.37 -6.36 10.08
N TYR A 395 36.51 -6.72 9.12
CA TYR A 395 35.42 -7.66 9.37
C TYR A 395 35.05 -8.47 8.12
N GLU A 396 34.47 -9.65 8.35
CA GLU A 396 34.07 -10.57 7.27
C GLU A 396 32.85 -11.42 7.64
N GLY A 397 32.10 -11.88 6.64
CA GLY A 397 31.00 -12.82 6.83
C GLY A 397 29.85 -12.62 5.85
N ASN A 398 28.65 -12.96 6.30
CA ASN A 398 27.41 -12.86 5.53
C ASN A 398 26.38 -12.00 6.30
N ILE A 399 25.30 -11.57 5.65
CA ILE A 399 24.28 -10.71 6.25
C ILE A 399 23.24 -11.54 6.99
N GLU A 400 23.04 -11.24 8.28
CA GLU A 400 21.91 -11.75 9.05
C GLU A 400 20.66 -10.94 8.70
N ASN A 401 19.74 -11.53 7.94
CA ASN A 401 18.52 -10.87 7.50
C ASN A 401 17.48 -10.72 8.62
N ALA A 402 17.51 -11.56 9.67
CA ALA A 402 16.59 -11.42 10.80
C ALA A 402 16.77 -10.08 11.53
N PHE A 403 17.95 -9.47 11.43
CA PHE A 403 18.27 -8.17 12.00
C PHE A 403 17.66 -6.97 11.24
N CYS A 404 17.28 -7.11 9.97
CA CYS A 404 16.75 -5.99 9.20
C CYS A 404 15.32 -5.63 9.66
N TYR A 405 14.98 -4.34 9.61
CA TYR A 405 13.67 -3.77 9.93
C TYR A 405 13.14 -4.18 11.32
N LEU A 406 13.92 -3.92 12.38
CA LEU A 406 13.51 -4.27 13.76
C LEU A 406 12.36 -3.39 14.29
N ASP A 407 12.14 -2.23 13.69
CA ASP A 407 11.00 -1.34 13.91
C ASP A 407 9.66 -1.98 13.50
N VAL A 408 9.68 -2.97 12.61
CA VAL A 408 8.48 -3.69 12.15
C VAL A 408 8.15 -4.83 13.11
N SER A 409 6.87 -4.91 13.51
CA SER A 409 6.36 -5.99 14.36
C SER A 409 6.59 -7.37 13.73
N SER A 410 6.81 -8.39 14.56
CA SER A 410 7.07 -9.75 14.05
C SER A 410 5.88 -10.31 13.25
N ASP A 411 4.65 -9.98 13.67
CA ASP A 411 3.42 -10.34 12.96
C ASP A 411 3.35 -9.72 11.56
N GLU A 412 3.72 -8.44 11.43
CA GLU A 412 3.78 -7.77 10.13
C GLU A 412 4.92 -8.31 9.29
N TYR A 413 6.12 -8.49 9.86
CA TYR A 413 7.31 -8.94 9.13
C TYR A 413 7.15 -10.36 8.55
N TYR A 414 6.48 -11.26 9.28
CA TYR A 414 6.21 -12.64 8.84
C TYR A 414 4.79 -12.85 8.30
N SER A 415 4.02 -11.77 8.11
CA SER A 415 2.67 -11.87 7.56
C SER A 415 2.72 -12.54 6.18
N PRO A 416 1.82 -13.49 5.91
CA PRO A 416 1.70 -14.10 4.58
C PRO A 416 1.36 -13.11 3.46
N ASP A 417 0.91 -11.90 3.80
CA ASP A 417 0.56 -10.85 2.85
C ASP A 417 1.73 -9.90 2.52
N VAL A 418 2.89 -10.07 3.15
CA VAL A 418 4.09 -9.30 2.81
C VAL A 418 4.53 -9.57 1.37
N ASN A 419 4.83 -8.49 0.65
CA ASN A 419 5.29 -8.51 -0.75
C ASN A 419 4.39 -9.38 -1.67
N ALA A 420 3.08 -9.19 -1.56
CA ALA A 420 2.10 -9.97 -2.30
C ALA A 420 1.45 -9.20 -3.46
N GLY A 421 1.24 -9.91 -4.58
CA GLY A 421 0.50 -9.44 -5.74
C GLY A 421 -0.67 -10.37 -6.05
N GLY A 422 -1.85 -10.10 -5.49
CA GLY A 422 -3.00 -10.99 -5.65
C GLY A 422 -2.73 -12.38 -5.06
N ILE A 423 -2.65 -13.41 -5.91
CA ILE A 423 -2.31 -14.79 -5.49
C ILE A 423 -0.80 -15.03 -5.39
N PHE A 424 0.03 -14.13 -5.91
CA PHE A 424 1.48 -14.30 -5.99
C PHE A 424 2.13 -13.83 -4.69
N ARG A 425 2.96 -14.70 -4.09
CA ARG A 425 3.74 -14.40 -2.88
C ARG A 425 5.22 -14.35 -3.28
N HIS A 426 5.76 -13.13 -3.36
CA HIS A 426 7.13 -12.91 -3.85
C HIS A 426 8.19 -13.09 -2.75
N GLY A 427 7.77 -13.18 -1.48
CA GLY A 427 8.65 -13.39 -0.33
C GLY A 427 9.25 -12.12 0.24
N ASN A 428 9.96 -12.27 1.35
CA ASN A 428 10.49 -11.17 2.14
C ASN A 428 11.96 -11.41 2.48
N THR A 429 12.85 -10.88 1.65
CA THR A 429 14.30 -10.85 1.89
C THR A 429 14.77 -9.40 1.79
N SER A 430 15.43 -8.90 2.84
CA SER A 430 15.86 -7.50 2.92
C SER A 430 17.24 -7.25 2.31
N ALA A 431 18.12 -8.25 2.30
CA ALA A 431 19.45 -8.16 1.71
C ALA A 431 19.90 -9.52 1.16
N PHE A 432 20.68 -9.50 0.09
CA PHE A 432 21.24 -10.69 -0.55
C PHE A 432 22.76 -10.65 -0.46
N CYS A 433 23.37 -11.74 -0.04
CA CYS A 433 24.83 -11.87 0.01
C CYS A 433 25.20 -13.31 -0.36
N GLU A 434 25.05 -13.60 -1.65
CA GLU A 434 25.30 -14.91 -2.26
C GLU A 434 26.49 -14.83 -3.22
N LYS A 435 26.96 -15.99 -3.71
CA LYS A 435 28.15 -16.09 -4.55
C LYS A 435 28.04 -15.31 -5.86
N GLU A 436 26.89 -15.35 -6.52
CA GLU A 436 26.67 -14.76 -7.86
C GLU A 436 25.85 -13.46 -7.81
N TYR A 437 25.31 -13.12 -6.65
CA TYR A 437 24.46 -11.94 -6.48
C TYR A 437 24.56 -11.38 -5.06
N LYS A 438 24.81 -10.07 -4.97
CA LYS A 438 24.80 -9.31 -3.72
C LYS A 438 23.94 -8.07 -3.88
N LEU A 439 23.11 -7.80 -2.89
CA LEU A 439 22.33 -6.59 -2.75
C LEU A 439 22.35 -6.21 -1.27
N LEU A 440 23.10 -5.15 -0.97
CA LEU A 440 23.40 -4.68 0.37
C LEU A 440 22.87 -3.24 0.52
N PRO A 441 21.60 -3.05 0.91
CA PRO A 441 21.06 -1.73 1.24
C PRO A 441 21.68 -1.16 2.53
N GLN A 442 21.61 0.15 2.73
CA GLN A 442 22.19 0.82 3.91
C GLN A 442 21.67 0.26 5.27
N LYS A 443 20.35 0.03 5.46
CA LYS A 443 19.81 -0.43 6.76
C LYS A 443 20.11 -1.91 7.08
N CYS A 444 20.75 -2.67 6.18
CA CYS A 444 21.25 -3.99 6.55
C CYS A 444 22.55 -3.92 7.37
N LEU A 445 23.14 -2.72 7.55
CA LEU A 445 24.39 -2.47 8.28
C LEU A 445 25.55 -3.34 7.82
N TRP A 446 25.75 -3.41 6.50
CA TRP A 446 26.91 -4.09 5.92
C TRP A 446 28.23 -3.34 6.16
N TYR A 447 28.16 -2.13 6.71
CA TYR A 447 29.27 -1.35 7.23
C TYR A 447 28.94 -0.74 8.60
N PRO A 448 29.97 -0.44 9.42
CA PRO A 448 29.77 0.11 10.77
C PRO A 448 29.22 1.53 10.71
N VAL A 449 28.26 1.81 11.58
CA VAL A 449 27.64 3.13 11.75
C VAL A 449 27.66 3.58 13.22
N GLY A 450 27.69 4.88 13.46
CA GLY A 450 27.68 5.46 14.81
C GLY A 450 26.29 5.53 15.45
N LEU A 451 25.23 5.43 14.65
CA LEU A 451 23.85 5.57 15.10
C LEU A 451 23.03 4.33 14.78
N PRO A 452 22.14 3.92 15.68
CA PRO A 452 21.24 2.81 15.39
C PRO A 452 20.31 3.21 14.24
N PRO A 453 20.19 2.40 13.17
CA PRO A 453 19.27 2.65 12.06
C PRO A 453 17.80 2.53 12.45
N TYR A 454 17.48 1.98 13.63
CA TYR A 454 16.13 1.84 14.14
C TYR A 454 16.10 2.43 15.56
N GLY A 455 15.35 3.51 15.77
CA GLY A 455 15.09 4.06 17.11
C GLY A 455 13.87 3.40 17.75
N ALA A 456 13.80 3.38 19.08
CA ALA A 456 12.65 2.80 19.81
C ALA A 456 11.32 3.51 19.53
N LEU A 457 11.37 4.71 18.92
CA LEU A 457 10.25 5.61 18.64
C LEU A 457 9.99 5.84 17.14
N GLY A 458 10.65 5.10 16.25
CA GLY A 458 10.53 5.28 14.79
C GLY A 458 11.15 6.59 14.25
N GLY A 459 11.71 7.45 15.13
CA GLY A 459 12.51 8.61 14.74
C GLY A 459 13.94 8.19 14.41
N MET A 460 14.41 8.48 13.19
CA MET A 460 15.79 8.23 12.78
C MET A 460 16.64 9.50 12.92
N ASP A 461 17.71 9.44 13.71
CA ASP A 461 18.80 10.40 13.58
C ASP A 461 19.58 10.06 12.30
N LEU A 462 19.65 10.99 11.34
CA LEU A 462 20.39 10.82 10.09
C LEU A 462 21.80 11.39 10.23
N ASN A 463 22.81 10.61 9.86
CA ASN A 463 24.20 11.04 9.84
C ASN A 463 24.70 11.20 8.39
N PHE A 464 25.20 12.38 8.04
CA PHE A 464 25.79 12.65 6.73
C PHE A 464 27.29 12.31 6.76
N THR A 465 27.71 11.39 5.89
CA THR A 465 29.09 10.86 5.86
C THR A 465 29.72 10.98 4.47
N ARG A 466 31.01 11.32 4.42
CA ARG A 466 31.83 11.23 3.21
C ARG A 466 32.32 9.80 2.99
N TYR A 467 31.70 9.12 2.03
CA TYR A 467 32.10 7.78 1.63
C TYR A 467 33.15 7.79 0.51
N SER A 468 33.99 6.76 0.51
CA SER A 468 34.78 6.28 -0.62
C SER A 468 34.63 4.77 -0.68
N LEU A 469 34.37 4.20 -1.85
CA LEU A 469 34.11 2.77 -1.97
C LEU A 469 34.96 2.15 -3.07
N ARG A 470 35.75 1.13 -2.71
CA ARG A 470 36.51 0.29 -3.63
C ARG A 470 36.06 -1.16 -3.47
N VAL A 471 35.64 -1.77 -4.57
CA VAL A 471 35.07 -3.13 -4.57
C VAL A 471 35.90 -4.04 -5.46
N GLU A 472 36.46 -5.09 -4.88
CA GLU A 472 37.05 -6.23 -5.61
C GLU A 472 36.00 -7.32 -5.77
N HIS A 473 35.63 -7.59 -7.01
CA HIS A 473 34.52 -8.48 -7.38
C HIS A 473 34.91 -9.42 -8.52
N ASP A 474 34.08 -10.45 -8.77
CA ASP A 474 34.26 -11.31 -9.94
C ASP A 474 34.24 -10.45 -11.23
N PRO A 475 35.25 -10.53 -12.11
CA PRO A 475 35.28 -9.80 -13.38
C PRO A 475 34.09 -10.06 -14.32
N ALA A 476 33.35 -11.15 -14.13
CA ALA A 476 32.13 -11.44 -14.88
C ALA A 476 30.89 -10.69 -14.35
N LEU A 477 30.96 -10.14 -13.14
CA LEU A 477 29.89 -9.39 -12.49
C LEU A 477 30.16 -7.89 -12.55
N THR A 478 29.11 -7.09 -12.37
CA THR A 478 29.18 -5.63 -12.29
C THR A 478 28.89 -5.17 -10.87
N ALA A 479 29.80 -4.41 -10.28
CA ALA A 479 29.54 -3.69 -9.03
C ALA A 479 28.82 -2.35 -9.32
N ILE A 480 27.82 -2.04 -8.50
CA ILE A 480 26.93 -0.89 -8.66
C ILE A 480 26.72 -0.28 -7.27
N ALA A 481 26.96 1.03 -7.15
CA ALA A 481 26.71 1.81 -5.96
C ALA A 481 26.28 3.23 -6.35
N GLN A 482 25.91 4.05 -5.37
CA GLN A 482 25.77 5.49 -5.54
C GLN A 482 27.13 6.13 -5.86
N GLY A 483 27.14 7.35 -6.43
CA GLY A 483 28.35 8.12 -6.68
C GLY A 483 28.87 8.06 -8.12
N GLU A 484 29.97 8.76 -8.38
CA GLU A 484 30.64 8.75 -9.68
C GLU A 484 31.63 7.57 -9.75
N THR A 485 31.48 6.72 -10.76
CA THR A 485 32.44 5.66 -11.07
C THR A 485 33.74 6.26 -11.62
N ILE A 486 34.86 6.02 -10.94
CA ILE A 486 36.19 6.51 -11.37
C ILE A 486 36.92 5.46 -12.20
N GLU A 487 36.92 4.22 -11.72
CA GLU A 487 37.59 3.09 -12.36
C GLU A 487 36.59 1.96 -12.52
N GLU A 488 36.39 1.53 -13.76
CA GLU A 488 35.64 0.33 -14.11
C GLU A 488 36.67 -0.67 -14.67
N GLY A 489 37.44 -1.27 -13.76
CA GLY A 489 38.47 -2.27 -14.10
C GLY A 489 37.88 -3.68 -14.15
N LYS A 490 38.61 -4.63 -14.76
CA LYS A 490 38.23 -6.06 -14.70
C LYS A 490 38.38 -6.58 -13.27
N GLY A 491 37.26 -6.65 -12.54
CA GLY A 491 37.19 -7.18 -11.18
C GLY A 491 37.52 -6.19 -10.06
N VAL A 492 37.73 -4.91 -10.37
CA VAL A 492 37.82 -3.84 -9.37
C VAL A 492 37.06 -2.62 -9.87
N THR A 493 36.10 -2.15 -9.05
CA THR A 493 35.33 -0.93 -9.34
C THR A 493 35.44 0.05 -8.17
N SER A 494 35.70 1.32 -8.48
CA SER A 494 35.85 2.39 -7.49
C SER A 494 34.81 3.48 -7.68
N PHE A 495 34.14 3.87 -6.59
CA PHE A 495 33.11 4.90 -6.55
C PHE A 495 33.56 6.05 -5.65
N ARG A 496 33.37 7.28 -6.14
CA ARG A 496 33.64 8.50 -5.37
C ARG A 496 32.40 9.34 -5.19
N PHE A 497 32.30 9.88 -3.98
CA PHE A 497 31.22 10.73 -3.55
C PHE A 497 31.73 12.16 -3.41
N THR A 498 31.06 13.11 -4.02
CA THR A 498 31.47 14.53 -4.02
C THR A 498 30.86 15.31 -2.85
N HIS A 499 29.82 14.79 -2.21
CA HIS A 499 29.02 15.43 -1.15
C HIS A 499 28.49 14.39 -0.15
N ASP A 500 28.24 14.82 1.10
CA ASP A 500 27.94 13.91 2.22
C ASP A 500 26.56 13.30 2.01
N ILE A 501 26.43 12.02 2.34
CA ILE A 501 25.19 11.28 2.13
C ILE A 501 24.87 10.44 3.35
N PRO A 502 23.57 10.14 3.60
CA PRO A 502 23.16 9.42 4.80
C PRO A 502 23.61 7.95 4.84
N GLY A 503 23.86 7.35 3.67
CA GLY A 503 24.29 5.97 3.57
C GLY A 503 24.51 5.54 2.13
N ILE A 504 25.12 4.37 1.96
CA ILE A 504 25.41 3.78 0.66
C ILE A 504 24.89 2.34 0.56
N SER A 505 24.57 1.95 -0.66
CA SER A 505 24.13 0.61 -1.03
C SER A 505 25.12 0.03 -2.02
N LEU A 506 25.34 -1.29 -1.93
CA LEU A 506 26.20 -2.01 -2.87
C LEU A 506 25.41 -3.15 -3.50
N CYS A 507 25.42 -3.21 -4.82
CA CYS A 507 24.93 -4.34 -5.58
C CYS A 507 26.05 -4.91 -6.44
N ILE A 508 26.17 -6.24 -6.48
CA ILE A 508 27.08 -6.96 -7.36
C ILE A 508 26.27 -8.06 -8.04
N GLY A 509 26.28 -8.09 -9.37
CA GLY A 509 25.52 -9.09 -10.10
C GLY A 509 25.72 -9.01 -11.61
N ASN A 510 25.02 -9.88 -12.32
CA ASN A 510 25.03 -9.90 -13.78
C ASN A 510 24.05 -8.86 -14.33
N TYR A 511 24.57 -7.71 -14.73
CA TYR A 511 23.79 -6.57 -15.21
C TYR A 511 24.28 -6.06 -16.57
N LYS A 512 23.34 -5.60 -17.39
CA LYS A 512 23.60 -4.66 -18.48
C LYS A 512 23.18 -3.25 -18.03
N LYS A 513 23.79 -2.22 -18.62
CA LYS A 513 23.44 -0.82 -18.36
C LYS A 513 23.05 -0.06 -19.63
N ARG A 514 22.02 0.78 -19.56
CA ARG A 514 21.70 1.82 -20.55
C ARG A 514 21.80 3.17 -19.85
N THR A 515 22.50 4.13 -20.46
CA THR A 515 22.73 5.45 -19.87
C THR A 515 22.22 6.53 -20.79
N ILE A 516 21.46 7.47 -20.25
CA ILE A 516 20.98 8.67 -20.94
C ILE A 516 21.46 9.87 -20.11
N THR A 517 22.11 10.83 -20.76
CA THR A 517 22.49 12.08 -20.12
C THR A 517 21.38 13.08 -20.33
N ILE A 518 20.76 13.52 -19.25
CA ILE A 518 19.77 14.59 -19.25
C ILE A 518 20.55 15.89 -19.13
N THR A 519 20.63 16.65 -20.22
CA THR A 519 21.28 17.96 -20.26
C THR A 519 20.24 19.02 -20.57
N GLN A 520 20.29 20.13 -19.83
CA GLN A 520 19.71 21.38 -20.32
C GLN A 520 20.72 22.01 -21.30
N ASP A 521 20.29 22.90 -22.21
CA ASP A 521 21.20 23.60 -23.15
C ASP A 521 22.29 24.43 -22.41
N LEU A 522 22.12 24.63 -21.11
CA LEU A 522 23.09 25.14 -20.15
C LEU A 522 24.10 24.06 -19.70
N GLN A 523 25.40 24.32 -19.88
CA GLN A 523 26.52 23.40 -19.57
C GLN A 523 26.62 22.90 -18.11
N PHE A 524 25.79 23.38 -17.18
CA PHE A 524 25.96 23.17 -15.74
C PHE A 524 24.95 22.20 -15.09
N ASP A 525 23.82 21.89 -15.74
CA ASP A 525 22.82 20.91 -15.26
C ASP A 525 22.89 19.62 -16.08
N THR A 526 23.78 18.71 -15.67
CA THR A 526 23.94 17.40 -16.31
C THR A 526 23.62 16.30 -15.31
N THR A 527 22.50 15.62 -15.50
CA THR A 527 22.11 14.45 -14.70
C THR A 527 22.25 13.19 -15.54
N ARG A 528 23.13 12.29 -15.13
CA ARG A 528 23.31 10.99 -15.79
C ARG A 528 22.31 9.98 -15.24
N LEU A 529 21.30 9.64 -16.04
CA LEU A 529 20.36 8.56 -15.75
C LEU A 529 20.95 7.23 -16.24
N THR A 530 21.15 6.27 -15.34
CA THR A 530 21.64 4.93 -15.70
C THR A 530 20.66 3.86 -15.23
N LEU A 531 20.15 3.07 -16.17
CA LEU A 531 19.32 1.90 -15.90
C LEU A 531 20.17 0.63 -15.94
N TYR A 532 20.24 -0.07 -14.81
CA TYR A 532 20.81 -1.40 -14.66
C TYR A 532 19.69 -2.44 -14.65
N TYR A 533 19.76 -3.39 -15.59
CA TYR A 533 18.76 -4.42 -15.78
C TYR A 533 19.42 -5.78 -16.04
N HIS A 534 18.70 -6.86 -15.75
CA HIS A 534 19.21 -8.20 -16.00
C HIS A 534 19.33 -8.45 -17.52
N PRO A 535 20.40 -9.09 -18.04
CA PRO A 535 20.60 -9.28 -19.48
C PRO A 535 19.44 -9.96 -20.21
N ARG A 536 18.67 -10.82 -19.54
CA ARG A 536 17.48 -11.48 -20.14
C ARG A 536 16.28 -10.54 -20.31
N HIS A 537 16.31 -9.35 -19.73
CA HIS A 537 15.17 -8.43 -19.69
C HIS A 537 15.28 -7.30 -20.72
N GLU A 538 16.29 -7.36 -21.60
CA GLU A 538 16.55 -6.38 -22.66
C GLU A 538 15.33 -6.15 -23.58
N TYR A 539 14.51 -7.19 -23.80
CA TYR A 539 13.26 -7.09 -24.58
C TYR A 539 12.24 -6.08 -24.02
N LEU A 540 12.31 -5.76 -22.71
CA LEU A 540 11.42 -4.74 -22.11
C LEU A 540 11.77 -3.32 -22.59
N LEU A 541 13.00 -3.12 -23.08
CA LEU A 541 13.45 -1.83 -23.59
C LEU A 541 13.01 -1.58 -25.04
N GLU A 542 12.53 -2.60 -25.76
CA GLU A 542 12.05 -2.46 -27.14
C GLU A 542 10.88 -1.48 -27.27
N ARG A 543 10.04 -1.36 -26.23
CA ARG A 543 8.98 -0.33 -26.17
C ARG A 543 9.54 1.09 -26.16
N TYR A 544 10.77 1.27 -25.69
CA TYR A 544 11.49 2.54 -25.57
C TYR A 544 12.65 2.64 -26.57
N ASP A 545 12.54 1.97 -27.71
CA ASP A 545 13.47 2.08 -28.83
C ASP A 545 13.21 3.37 -29.62
N PHE A 546 13.62 4.48 -29.01
CA PHE A 546 13.60 5.83 -29.56
C PHE A 546 15.01 6.42 -29.50
N PRO A 547 15.32 7.44 -30.32
CA PRO A 547 16.56 8.20 -30.19
C PRO A 547 16.74 8.72 -28.76
N ASP A 548 17.96 8.59 -28.23
CA ASP A 548 18.24 9.00 -26.84
C ASP A 548 17.94 10.49 -26.61
N GLU A 549 18.06 11.34 -27.63
CA GLU A 549 17.71 12.76 -27.60
C GLU A 549 16.22 12.99 -27.31
N GLU A 550 15.32 12.24 -27.96
CA GLU A 550 13.87 12.38 -27.74
C GLU A 550 13.46 11.97 -26.32
N ILE A 551 14.04 10.88 -25.82
CA ILE A 551 13.81 10.41 -24.45
C ILE A 551 14.39 11.43 -23.46
N ALA A 552 15.59 11.97 -23.72
CA ALA A 552 16.23 12.96 -22.87
C ALA A 552 15.37 14.22 -22.71
N VAL A 553 14.75 14.71 -23.80
CA VAL A 553 13.81 15.85 -23.74
C VAL A 553 12.61 15.55 -22.84
N LYS A 554 12.00 14.36 -22.97
CA LYS A 554 10.88 13.96 -22.10
C LYS A 554 11.29 13.80 -20.64
N LEU A 555 12.48 13.26 -20.39
CA LEU A 555 13.00 13.13 -19.03
C LEU A 555 13.35 14.50 -18.42
N LEU A 556 13.84 15.44 -19.22
CA LEU A 556 14.09 16.83 -18.80
C LEU A 556 12.77 17.52 -18.41
N ASP A 557 11.72 17.38 -19.23
CA ASP A 557 10.38 17.87 -18.88
C ASP A 557 9.90 17.30 -17.54
N MET A 558 10.09 15.99 -17.30
CA MET A 558 9.67 15.34 -16.06
C MET A 558 10.51 15.76 -14.86
N LYS A 559 11.83 15.94 -15.04
CA LYS A 559 12.74 16.48 -14.02
C LYS A 559 12.29 17.87 -13.59
N GLY A 560 12.01 18.76 -14.53
CA GLY A 560 11.52 20.12 -14.24
C GLY A 560 10.17 20.12 -13.51
N VAL A 561 9.24 19.23 -13.91
CA VAL A 561 7.96 19.05 -13.20
C VAL A 561 8.18 18.59 -11.76
N LEU A 562 9.07 17.62 -11.52
CA LEU A 562 9.37 17.14 -10.17
C LEU A 562 10.11 18.18 -9.33
N GLU A 563 11.07 18.90 -9.90
CA GLU A 563 11.76 20.00 -9.22
C GLU A 563 10.77 21.09 -8.77
N MET A 564 9.77 21.41 -9.61
CA MET A 564 8.69 22.33 -9.25
C MET A 564 7.74 21.73 -8.20
N GLU A 565 7.34 20.46 -8.34
CA GLU A 565 6.43 19.77 -7.40
C GLU A 565 7.05 19.58 -6.00
N GLU A 566 8.38 19.43 -5.91
CA GLU A 566 9.13 19.24 -4.66
C GLU A 566 9.76 20.54 -4.13
N GLY A 567 9.53 21.67 -4.82
CA GLY A 567 9.88 22.98 -4.28
C GLY A 567 11.29 23.47 -4.50
N LEU A 568 12.01 22.84 -5.42
CA LEU A 568 13.33 23.28 -5.85
C LEU A 568 13.19 24.36 -6.94
N GLY A 569 12.25 24.17 -7.86
CA GLY A 569 11.95 25.11 -8.94
C GLY A 569 11.12 26.29 -8.44
N PHE A 570 11.75 27.46 -8.27
CA PHE A 570 11.05 28.72 -8.05
C PHE A 570 10.84 29.44 -9.37
N ASP A 571 9.59 29.85 -9.60
CA ASP A 571 9.26 30.80 -10.65
C ASP A 571 9.78 32.17 -10.19
N GLU A 572 11.08 32.40 -10.39
CA GLU A 572 11.66 33.71 -10.21
C GLU A 572 11.03 34.60 -11.28
N LYS A 573 9.94 35.29 -10.91
CA LYS A 573 9.26 36.21 -11.81
C LYS A 573 10.32 37.09 -12.45
N PHE A 574 10.50 36.93 -13.75
CA PHE A 574 11.30 37.81 -14.57
C PHE A 574 10.90 39.24 -14.19
N THR A 575 11.88 40.05 -13.83
CA THR A 575 11.63 41.47 -13.57
C THR A 575 11.07 42.12 -14.84
N GLU A 576 10.46 43.29 -14.74
CA GLU A 576 10.04 44.01 -15.95
C GLU A 576 11.22 44.23 -16.93
N GLU A 577 12.44 44.36 -16.40
CA GLU A 577 13.67 44.47 -17.18
C GLU A 577 14.04 43.15 -17.87
N ASP A 578 13.90 42.01 -17.19
CA ASP A 578 14.13 40.69 -17.78
C ASP A 578 13.12 40.41 -18.89
N TRP A 579 11.82 40.67 -18.65
CA TRP A 579 10.79 40.54 -19.68
C TRP A 579 10.99 41.51 -20.84
N ALA A 580 11.37 42.76 -20.55
CA ALA A 580 11.73 43.71 -21.60
C ALA A 580 12.92 43.21 -22.42
N MET A 581 13.87 42.50 -21.80
CA MET A 581 15.00 41.88 -22.49
C MET A 581 14.56 40.68 -23.35
N VAL A 582 13.69 39.81 -22.84
CA VAL A 582 13.09 38.69 -23.62
C VAL A 582 12.36 39.23 -24.83
N TYR A 583 11.50 40.24 -24.66
CA TYR A 583 10.77 40.84 -25.77
C TYR A 583 11.66 41.61 -26.76
N ARG A 584 12.82 42.12 -26.32
CA ARG A 584 13.84 42.72 -27.21
C ARG A 584 14.63 41.67 -27.98
N LEU A 585 14.89 40.52 -27.37
CA LEU A 585 15.63 39.40 -28.00
C LEU A 585 14.75 38.59 -28.95
N LYS A 586 13.43 38.62 -28.77
CA LYS A 586 12.44 38.06 -29.70
C LYS A 586 12.47 38.84 -31.02
N ASP A 587 12.97 38.21 -32.08
CA ASP A 587 12.98 38.77 -33.45
C ASP A 587 12.39 37.76 -34.46
N SER A 588 12.45 38.04 -35.76
CA SER A 588 11.94 37.13 -36.80
C SER A 588 12.74 35.83 -36.96
N SER A 589 13.88 35.71 -36.28
CA SER A 589 14.78 34.55 -36.30
C SER A 589 14.79 33.74 -35.00
N ARG A 590 14.42 34.35 -33.86
CA ARG A 590 14.41 33.72 -32.53
C ARG A 590 13.01 33.72 -31.94
N ASP A 591 12.55 32.56 -31.51
CA ASP A 591 11.24 32.45 -30.87
C ASP A 591 11.25 33.01 -29.43
N LEU A 592 10.06 33.08 -28.80
CA LEU A 592 9.95 33.60 -27.43
C LEU A 592 10.66 32.71 -26.41
N LYS A 593 10.76 31.41 -26.68
CA LYS A 593 11.37 30.41 -25.80
C LYS A 593 12.90 30.53 -25.83
N GLU A 594 13.49 30.66 -27.01
CA GLU A 594 14.94 30.90 -27.18
C GLU A 594 15.35 32.23 -26.55
N ALA A 595 14.57 33.29 -26.74
CA ALA A 595 14.82 34.59 -26.11
C ALA A 595 14.70 34.53 -24.57
N PHE A 596 13.78 33.71 -24.06
CA PHE A 596 13.61 33.45 -22.64
C PHE A 596 14.80 32.68 -22.05
N GLU A 597 15.27 31.64 -22.73
CA GLU A 597 16.41 30.82 -22.32
C GLU A 597 17.69 31.66 -22.24
N ILE A 598 17.99 32.50 -23.22
CA ILE A 598 19.17 33.39 -23.20
C ILE A 598 19.19 34.32 -21.97
N VAL A 599 18.03 34.85 -21.58
CA VAL A 599 17.93 35.73 -20.40
C VAL A 599 18.09 34.92 -19.11
N LEU A 600 17.56 33.69 -19.08
CA LEU A 600 17.77 32.76 -17.98
C LEU A 600 19.25 32.38 -17.82
N GLU A 601 19.98 32.14 -18.91
CA GLU A 601 21.43 31.85 -18.86
C GLU A 601 22.23 33.00 -18.24
N ARG A 602 21.83 34.25 -18.51
CA ARG A 602 22.50 35.44 -17.97
C ARG A 602 22.32 35.62 -16.47
N LYS A 603 21.26 35.05 -15.87
CA LYS A 603 21.05 35.07 -14.42
C LYS A 603 21.96 34.11 -13.65
N GLY A 604 22.53 33.10 -14.31
CA GLY A 604 23.42 32.11 -13.71
C GLY A 604 22.68 30.89 -13.13
N PHE A 605 23.38 29.75 -13.09
CA PHE A 605 22.85 28.47 -12.61
C PHE A 605 22.89 28.36 -11.07
N ASP A 606 21.73 28.11 -10.44
CA ASP A 606 21.63 27.87 -8.99
C ASP A 606 21.40 26.36 -8.71
N PRO A 607 22.44 25.59 -8.31
CA PRO A 607 22.34 24.13 -8.19
C PRO A 607 21.32 23.66 -7.13
N THR A 608 20.94 24.52 -6.18
CA THR A 608 19.98 24.18 -5.13
C THR A 608 18.53 24.17 -5.62
N ARG A 609 18.28 24.69 -6.83
CA ARG A 609 16.97 24.68 -7.49
C ARG A 609 16.75 23.45 -8.37
N HIS A 610 17.74 22.57 -8.43
CA HIS A 610 17.71 21.40 -9.29
C HIS A 610 17.95 20.13 -8.49
N TYR A 611 17.68 19.00 -9.14
CA TYR A 611 17.99 17.69 -8.63
C TYR A 611 19.45 17.64 -8.10
N PRO A 612 19.66 17.24 -6.84
CA PRO A 612 20.91 17.53 -6.12
C PRO A 612 22.08 16.62 -6.48
N TYR A 613 21.85 15.54 -7.23
CA TYR A 613 22.87 14.56 -7.59
C TYR A 613 23.21 14.63 -9.07
N ARG A 614 24.47 14.41 -9.42
CA ARG A 614 24.89 14.26 -10.84
C ARG A 614 24.47 12.93 -11.46
N TRP A 615 24.08 11.97 -10.63
CA TRP A 615 23.67 10.63 -11.02
C TRP A 615 22.24 10.36 -10.60
N PHE A 616 21.55 9.56 -11.41
CA PHE A 616 20.30 8.93 -11.04
C PHE A 616 20.32 7.49 -11.53
N THR A 617 20.46 6.55 -10.61
CA THR A 617 20.64 5.13 -10.92
C THR A 617 19.36 4.37 -10.68
N LEU A 618 18.82 3.74 -11.72
CA LEU A 618 17.71 2.81 -11.62
C LEU A 618 18.29 1.39 -11.63
N LEU A 619 18.04 0.62 -10.58
CA LEU A 619 18.60 -0.71 -10.40
C LEU A 619 17.52 -1.75 -10.24
N GLU A 620 17.39 -2.65 -11.21
CA GLU A 620 16.49 -3.79 -11.11
C GLU A 620 16.95 -4.77 -10.01
N VAL A 621 16.03 -5.20 -9.15
CA VAL A 621 16.30 -6.10 -8.01
C VAL A 621 15.36 -7.32 -7.99
N PRO A 622 15.80 -8.46 -7.42
CA PRO A 622 15.02 -9.71 -7.34
C PRO A 622 13.58 -9.50 -6.85
N CYS A 623 12.63 -10.29 -7.36
CA CYS A 623 11.24 -10.20 -6.88
C CYS A 623 11.06 -10.45 -5.36
N GLY A 624 11.96 -11.23 -4.75
CA GLY A 624 11.97 -11.46 -3.31
C GLY A 624 12.53 -10.33 -2.46
N TYR A 625 13.09 -9.28 -3.07
CA TYR A 625 13.53 -8.09 -2.35
C TYR A 625 12.32 -7.29 -1.87
N HIS A 626 12.25 -7.11 -0.55
CA HIS A 626 11.20 -6.32 0.08
C HIS A 626 11.78 -5.32 1.07
N VAL A 627 11.17 -4.13 1.10
CA VAL A 627 11.51 -3.05 2.02
C VAL A 627 10.24 -2.62 2.72
N PHE A 628 10.33 -2.39 4.02
CA PHE A 628 9.21 -1.89 4.79
C PHE A 628 9.19 -0.36 4.74
N PRO A 629 8.02 0.25 4.52
CA PRO A 629 7.87 1.69 4.59
C PRO A 629 7.98 2.18 6.04
N ASP A 630 8.69 3.28 6.24
CA ASP A 630 8.95 3.91 7.54
C ASP A 630 8.17 5.23 7.63
N LEU A 631 7.98 5.78 8.84
CA LEU A 631 7.35 7.08 9.10
C LEU A 631 8.09 8.21 8.36
N MET A 632 9.42 8.12 8.26
CA MET A 632 10.29 9.09 7.59
C MET A 632 10.44 8.85 6.08
N GLN A 633 10.04 7.67 5.59
CA GLN A 633 10.27 7.28 4.20
C GLN A 633 9.17 6.33 3.72
N LEU A 634 8.12 6.90 3.12
CA LEU A 634 6.89 6.19 2.73
C LEU A 634 7.10 5.09 1.67
N THR A 635 8.17 5.16 0.88
CA THR A 635 8.59 4.13 -0.08
C THR A 635 9.58 3.11 0.51
N GLY A 636 9.91 3.25 1.80
CA GLY A 636 10.97 2.49 2.46
C GLY A 636 12.33 2.75 1.82
N GLU A 637 13.28 1.84 2.03
CA GLU A 637 14.63 1.91 1.43
C GLU A 637 14.69 1.68 -0.08
N ARG A 638 13.55 1.66 -0.76
CA ARG A 638 13.54 1.51 -2.22
C ARG A 638 14.23 2.69 -2.89
N GLU A 639 14.03 3.87 -2.32
CA GLU A 639 14.62 5.14 -2.76
C GLU A 639 15.87 5.45 -1.90
N GLN A 640 16.99 5.69 -2.54
CA GLN A 640 18.26 6.05 -1.92
C GLN A 640 18.77 7.37 -2.52
N ALA A 641 19.88 7.90 -1.99
CA ALA A 641 20.51 9.13 -2.51
C ALA A 641 20.96 8.95 -3.98
N GLY A 642 20.07 9.31 -4.92
CA GLY A 642 20.25 9.15 -6.35
C GLY A 642 20.29 7.71 -6.87
N LEU A 643 19.75 6.74 -6.14
CA LEU A 643 19.61 5.36 -6.58
C LEU A 643 18.24 4.80 -6.20
N VAL A 644 17.59 4.09 -7.11
CA VAL A 644 16.23 3.54 -6.93
C VAL A 644 16.21 2.06 -7.26
N PHE A 645 15.73 1.23 -6.33
CA PHE A 645 15.57 -0.20 -6.56
C PHE A 645 14.25 -0.50 -7.29
N LEU A 646 14.33 -0.88 -8.57
CA LEU A 646 13.18 -1.27 -9.38
C LEU A 646 12.82 -2.75 -9.18
N PRO A 647 11.54 -3.09 -8.98
CA PRO A 647 11.15 -4.48 -8.87
C PRO A 647 11.43 -5.21 -10.18
N GLU A 648 11.89 -6.46 -10.10
CA GLU A 648 12.16 -7.32 -11.26
C GLU A 648 11.04 -7.25 -12.30
N LYS A 649 11.39 -6.93 -13.54
CA LYS A 649 10.48 -6.73 -14.69
C LYS A 649 9.32 -5.80 -14.41
N LEU A 650 9.43 -4.92 -13.42
CA LEU A 650 8.35 -4.08 -12.91
C LEU A 650 7.09 -4.88 -12.51
N HIS A 651 7.27 -6.13 -12.03
CA HIS A 651 6.16 -7.07 -11.78
C HIS A 651 5.11 -6.54 -10.80
N SER A 652 5.48 -5.62 -9.89
CA SER A 652 4.56 -5.01 -8.91
C SER A 652 3.91 -3.71 -9.39
N VAL A 653 4.31 -3.17 -10.55
CA VAL A 653 3.78 -1.91 -11.08
C VAL A 653 2.40 -2.15 -11.68
N LYS A 654 1.38 -1.49 -11.10
CA LYS A 654 0.00 -1.55 -11.61
C LYS A 654 -0.12 -0.72 -12.88
N SER A 655 -0.90 -1.21 -13.83
CA SER A 655 -1.17 -0.53 -15.12
C SER A 655 0.06 -0.29 -16.00
N TYR A 656 1.15 -1.04 -15.81
CA TYR A 656 2.31 -1.00 -16.70
C TYR A 656 1.93 -1.47 -18.11
N ARG A 657 2.18 -0.62 -19.11
CA ARG A 657 1.98 -0.95 -20.52
C ARG A 657 3.26 -1.53 -21.10
N HIS A 658 3.21 -2.81 -21.46
CA HIS A 658 4.36 -3.58 -21.98
C HIS A 658 4.33 -3.81 -23.50
N GLU A 659 3.23 -3.43 -24.17
CA GLU A 659 3.06 -3.65 -25.60
C GLU A 659 4.05 -2.80 -26.42
N VAL A 660 4.71 -3.39 -27.41
CA VAL A 660 5.61 -2.67 -28.31
C VAL A 660 4.77 -1.93 -29.36
N PRO A 661 4.94 -0.60 -29.52
CA PRO A 661 4.17 0.18 -30.48
C PRO A 661 4.45 -0.26 -31.92
N LYS A 662 3.39 -0.45 -32.71
CA LYS A 662 3.45 -0.89 -34.11
C LYS A 662 3.32 0.31 -35.05
N GLY A 663 4.45 0.73 -35.61
CA GLY A 663 4.52 1.86 -36.55
C GLY A 663 4.59 3.23 -35.89
N GLU A 664 4.76 4.27 -36.71
CA GLU A 664 5.09 5.63 -36.26
C GLU A 664 3.97 6.31 -35.43
N VAL A 665 2.69 6.11 -35.80
CA VAL A 665 1.56 6.76 -35.11
C VAL A 665 1.44 6.29 -33.65
N GLU A 666 1.64 4.99 -33.41
CA GLU A 666 1.60 4.44 -32.04
C GLU A 666 2.83 4.89 -31.25
N LYS A 667 4.00 4.95 -31.88
CA LYS A 667 5.25 5.47 -31.28
C LYS A 667 5.10 6.94 -30.83
N GLU A 668 4.57 7.79 -31.71
CA GLU A 668 4.27 9.19 -31.38
C GLU A 668 3.24 9.30 -30.23
N GLY A 669 2.24 8.42 -30.23
CA GLY A 669 1.27 8.30 -29.13
C GLY A 669 1.92 7.98 -27.78
N VAL A 670 2.87 7.04 -27.74
CA VAL A 670 3.64 6.69 -26.53
C VAL A 670 4.43 7.89 -26.03
N MET A 671 5.12 8.62 -26.92
CA MET A 671 5.89 9.81 -26.56
C MET A 671 5.01 10.97 -26.08
N ARG A 672 3.84 11.17 -26.71
CA ARG A 672 2.87 12.18 -26.28
C ARG A 672 2.30 11.89 -24.88
N MET A 673 2.07 10.62 -24.58
CA MET A 673 1.51 10.16 -23.29
C MET A 673 2.57 9.66 -22.30
N PHE A 674 3.86 9.94 -22.55
CA PHE A 674 5.00 9.39 -21.78
C PHE A 674 4.83 9.60 -20.27
N ARG A 675 4.40 10.79 -19.85
CA ARG A 675 4.11 11.10 -18.44
C ARG A 675 3.09 10.12 -17.84
N TYR A 676 1.92 9.98 -18.46
CA TYR A 676 0.80 9.24 -17.88
C TYR A 676 0.89 7.72 -18.07
N GLU A 677 1.50 7.26 -19.17
CA GLU A 677 1.57 5.83 -19.52
C GLU A 677 2.87 5.15 -19.09
N THR A 678 3.95 5.91 -18.88
CA THR A 678 5.28 5.38 -18.54
C THR A 678 5.76 5.93 -17.19
N PHE A 679 5.91 7.25 -17.09
CA PHE A 679 6.56 7.87 -15.93
C PHE A 679 5.73 7.76 -14.64
N ASP A 680 4.48 8.21 -14.65
CA ASP A 680 3.61 8.23 -13.49
C ASP A 680 3.31 6.82 -12.92
N PRO A 681 3.06 5.78 -13.74
CA PRO A 681 2.87 4.43 -13.23
C PRO A 681 4.11 3.85 -12.56
N ILE A 682 5.31 4.14 -13.08
CA ILE A 682 6.56 3.60 -12.56
C ILE A 682 7.05 4.43 -11.36
N PHE A 683 7.12 5.75 -11.52
CA PHE A 683 7.78 6.69 -10.61
C PHE A 683 6.85 7.67 -9.89
N GLY A 684 5.61 7.81 -10.35
CA GLY A 684 4.68 8.82 -9.83
C GLY A 684 3.78 8.33 -8.70
N LYS A 685 3.52 7.02 -8.58
CA LYS A 685 2.65 6.40 -7.55
C LYS A 685 3.14 5.00 -7.20
N GLY A 686 2.81 4.53 -5.99
CA GLY A 686 3.14 3.17 -5.55
C GLY A 686 4.51 3.07 -4.89
N SER A 687 5.16 1.90 -4.99
CA SER A 687 6.37 1.59 -4.22
C SER A 687 7.63 2.33 -4.70
N CYS A 688 7.71 2.77 -5.96
CA CYS A 688 8.89 3.43 -6.53
C CYS A 688 8.69 4.94 -6.73
N ASN A 689 7.97 5.60 -5.82
CA ASN A 689 7.74 7.04 -5.91
C ASN A 689 9.05 7.82 -5.62
N ILE A 690 9.62 8.42 -6.65
CA ILE A 690 10.95 9.05 -6.58
C ILE A 690 10.92 10.50 -6.07
N ARG A 691 9.74 11.06 -5.80
CA ARG A 691 9.58 12.46 -5.34
C ARG A 691 10.49 12.80 -4.16
N SER A 692 10.51 11.94 -3.15
CA SER A 692 11.35 12.14 -1.96
C SER A 692 12.85 12.15 -2.27
N ALA A 693 13.31 11.62 -3.40
CA ALA A 693 14.72 11.63 -3.78
C ALA A 693 15.24 13.04 -4.13
N PHE A 694 14.35 13.97 -4.49
CA PHE A 694 14.73 15.34 -4.85
C PHE A 694 15.05 16.19 -3.60
N ARG A 695 14.49 15.86 -2.43
CA ARG A 695 14.65 16.67 -1.20
C ARG A 695 14.99 15.87 0.05
N GLY A 696 14.40 14.70 0.26
CA GLY A 696 14.41 13.94 1.52
C GLY A 696 15.74 13.32 1.93
N LYS A 697 16.85 13.61 1.25
CA LYS A 697 18.20 13.07 1.53
C LYS A 697 19.33 14.10 1.41
N THR A 698 19.01 15.39 1.26
CA THR A 698 20.02 16.46 1.15
C THR A 698 20.20 17.24 2.45
N THR A 699 19.19 17.33 3.29
CA THR A 699 19.29 18.01 4.58
C THR A 699 18.45 17.28 5.61
N PHE A 700 18.84 17.37 6.88
CA PHE A 700 18.06 16.81 7.98
C PHE A 700 18.05 17.75 9.17
N ILE A 701 16.85 18.08 9.65
CA ILE A 701 16.63 18.90 10.83
C ILE A 701 16.45 17.97 12.03
N SER A 702 17.46 17.87 12.89
CA SER A 702 17.41 16.97 14.05
C SER A 702 16.87 17.66 15.30
N SER A 703 16.03 16.93 16.05
CA SER A 703 15.49 17.38 17.34
C SER A 703 15.36 16.19 18.29
N ALA A 704 15.94 16.32 19.48
CA ALA A 704 15.78 15.33 20.54
C ALA A 704 14.39 15.35 21.19
N GLU A 705 13.73 16.52 21.18
CA GLU A 705 12.43 16.71 21.82
C GLU A 705 11.25 16.37 20.90
N ILE A 706 11.39 16.65 19.60
CA ILE A 706 10.35 16.45 18.58
C ILE A 706 10.93 15.61 17.41
N PRO A 707 10.95 14.27 17.52
CA PRO A 707 11.66 13.42 16.57
C PRO A 707 11.21 13.54 15.10
N LEU A 708 9.96 13.94 14.85
CA LEU A 708 9.36 14.03 13.51
C LEU A 708 9.40 15.44 12.89
N ILE A 709 10.11 16.39 13.48
CA ILE A 709 10.03 17.79 13.05
C ILE A 709 10.50 18.01 11.61
N ASN A 710 11.54 17.29 11.16
CA ASN A 710 12.02 17.33 9.77
C ASN A 710 10.89 17.02 8.78
N GLU A 711 10.16 15.94 9.02
CA GLU A 711 9.07 15.52 8.13
C GLU A 711 7.86 16.44 8.22
N ALA A 712 7.54 16.94 9.41
CA ALA A 712 6.47 17.91 9.57
C ALA A 712 6.74 19.20 8.77
N ILE A 713 7.99 19.70 8.78
CA ILE A 713 8.42 20.82 7.95
C ILE A 713 8.41 20.46 6.46
N ASN A 714 8.88 19.27 6.09
CA ASN A 714 8.85 18.80 4.70
C ASN A 714 7.43 18.77 4.14
N TYR A 715 6.50 18.21 4.91
CA TYR A 715 5.08 18.13 4.56
C TYR A 715 4.43 19.52 4.51
N ALA A 716 4.74 20.41 5.45
CA ALA A 716 4.24 21.79 5.42
C ALA A 716 4.67 22.54 4.14
N LEU A 717 5.91 22.35 3.70
CA LEU A 717 6.42 22.95 2.47
C LEU A 717 5.76 22.35 1.22
N PHE A 718 5.55 21.04 1.19
CA PHE A 718 4.78 20.37 0.15
C PHE A 718 3.33 20.91 0.07
N ARG A 719 2.69 21.12 1.23
CA ARG A 719 1.34 21.71 1.30
C ARG A 719 1.31 23.14 0.78
N CYS A 720 2.33 23.96 1.04
CA CYS A 720 2.42 25.35 0.55
C CYS A 720 2.51 25.45 -0.99
N GLN A 721 3.06 24.41 -1.65
CA GLN A 721 3.25 24.37 -3.10
C GLN A 721 2.05 23.82 -3.86
N ARG A 722 1.37 22.82 -3.29
CA ARG A 722 0.25 22.17 -3.98
C ARG A 722 -1.07 22.87 -3.75
N SER A 723 -1.79 23.07 -4.85
CA SER A 723 -3.13 23.66 -4.87
C SER A 723 -4.27 22.68 -4.63
N ILE A 724 -4.00 21.38 -4.67
CA ILE A 724 -5.03 20.34 -4.57
C ILE A 724 -5.15 19.89 -3.12
N VAL A 725 -6.22 20.31 -2.45
CA VAL A 725 -6.76 19.59 -1.29
C VAL A 725 -7.28 18.25 -1.81
N TYR A 726 -6.66 17.15 -1.40
CA TYR A 726 -7.26 15.83 -1.61
C TYR A 726 -8.49 15.75 -0.70
N PHE A 727 -9.65 16.06 -1.25
CA PHE A 727 -10.91 15.66 -0.66
C PHE A 727 -10.97 14.14 -0.75
N GLU A 728 -11.37 13.45 0.33
CA GLU A 728 -11.72 12.01 0.36
C GLU A 728 -10.64 11.00 0.81
N GLU A 729 -9.94 11.26 1.92
CA GLU A 729 -9.56 10.15 2.82
C GLU A 729 -10.46 10.18 4.06
N ASN A 730 -11.03 9.03 4.42
CA ASN A 730 -11.79 8.89 5.66
C ASN A 730 -10.82 9.06 6.84
N ASN A 731 -10.77 10.28 7.39
CA ASN A 731 -9.92 10.64 8.52
C ASN A 731 -10.61 10.39 9.87
N PHE A 732 -11.72 9.64 9.93
CA PHE A 732 -12.49 9.45 11.16
C PHE A 732 -11.62 8.90 12.30
N ASP A 733 -10.87 7.81 12.06
CA ASP A 733 -10.01 7.20 13.10
C ASP A 733 -8.91 8.16 13.58
N VAL A 734 -8.40 8.99 12.68
CA VAL A 734 -7.37 10.01 12.97
C VAL A 734 -7.94 11.10 13.87
N ILE A 735 -9.11 11.66 13.51
CA ILE A 735 -9.78 12.71 14.27
C ILE A 735 -10.27 12.17 15.62
N GLU A 736 -10.80 10.95 15.64
CA GLU A 736 -11.27 10.30 16.87
C GLU A 736 -10.13 10.10 17.88
N TYR A 737 -8.95 9.70 17.41
CA TYR A 737 -7.77 9.63 18.27
C TYR A 737 -7.36 11.02 18.78
N LEU A 738 -7.23 11.99 17.87
CA LEU A 738 -6.74 13.34 18.19
C LEU A 738 -7.70 14.18 19.05
N LYS A 739 -8.98 13.77 19.21
CA LYS A 739 -9.90 14.36 20.19
C LYS A 739 -9.37 14.27 21.62
N HIS A 740 -8.58 13.24 21.92
CA HIS A 740 -8.12 12.94 23.28
C HIS A 740 -6.61 12.69 23.40
N GLY A 741 -5.93 12.34 22.31
CA GLY A 741 -4.49 12.13 22.24
C GLY A 741 -3.76 13.24 21.51
N SER A 742 -2.48 13.43 21.82
CA SER A 742 -1.57 14.33 21.10
C SER A 742 -0.74 13.58 20.04
N LEU A 743 -0.01 14.33 19.20
CA LEU A 743 1.00 13.72 18.32
C LEU A 743 2.07 13.03 19.15
N LYS A 744 2.47 13.63 20.28
CA LYS A 744 3.40 13.02 21.23
C LYS A 744 2.88 11.66 21.69
N ASP A 745 1.64 11.57 22.17
CA ASP A 745 1.06 10.30 22.65
C ASP A 745 1.00 9.23 21.54
N ALA A 746 0.62 9.64 20.32
CA ALA A 746 0.52 8.74 19.17
C ALA A 746 1.85 8.04 18.83
N LEU A 747 2.99 8.71 19.04
CA LEU A 747 4.31 8.12 18.78
C LEU A 747 4.71 7.06 19.82
N PHE A 748 4.11 7.07 21.01
CA PHE A 748 4.36 6.07 22.05
C PHE A 748 3.27 4.99 22.13
N ASP A 749 2.18 5.13 21.37
CA ASP A 749 1.06 4.19 21.39
C ASP A 749 1.27 3.03 20.40
N ARG A 750 1.80 1.92 20.91
CA ARG A 750 2.03 0.68 20.14
C ARG A 750 0.73 -0.02 19.69
N SER A 751 -0.44 0.41 20.16
CA SER A 751 -1.73 -0.17 19.77
C SER A 751 -2.31 0.48 18.51
N LEU A 752 -1.76 1.62 18.08
CA LEU A 752 -2.22 2.34 16.89
C LEU A 752 -1.86 1.60 15.59
N PRO A 753 -2.81 1.41 14.66
CA PRO A 753 -2.50 0.93 13.33
C PRO A 753 -1.55 1.91 12.59
N PRO A 754 -0.53 1.44 11.85
CA PRO A 754 0.42 2.31 11.14
C PRO A 754 -0.23 3.30 10.18
N GLY A 755 -1.35 2.92 9.54
CA GLY A 755 -2.11 3.81 8.66
C GLY A 755 -2.73 5.00 9.39
N VAL A 756 -3.24 4.79 10.60
CA VAL A 756 -3.82 5.85 11.44
C VAL A 756 -2.73 6.80 11.94
N LEU A 757 -1.59 6.27 12.39
CA LEU A 757 -0.44 7.08 12.81
C LEU A 757 0.07 7.99 11.68
N ARG A 758 0.16 7.47 10.44
CA ARG A 758 0.50 8.28 9.27
C ARG A 758 -0.52 9.39 9.03
N GLY A 759 -1.81 9.09 9.10
CA GLY A 759 -2.87 10.09 8.99
C GLY A 759 -2.79 11.17 10.08
N ILE A 760 -2.44 10.79 11.32
CA ILE A 760 -2.20 11.73 12.43
C ILE A 760 -1.03 12.68 12.08
N ILE A 761 0.12 12.14 11.66
CA ILE A 761 1.29 12.94 11.28
C ILE A 761 0.95 13.91 10.14
N GLN A 762 0.23 13.42 9.13
CA GLN A 762 -0.22 14.23 8.00
C GLN A 762 -1.09 15.41 8.45
N LYS A 763 -2.15 15.13 9.22
CA LYS A 763 -3.10 16.15 9.72
C LYS A 763 -2.44 17.14 10.67
N LYS A 764 -1.54 16.67 11.53
CA LYS A 764 -0.73 17.54 12.39
C LYS A 764 0.21 18.42 11.57
N SER A 765 0.81 17.91 10.51
CA SER A 765 1.67 18.71 9.63
C SER A 765 0.89 19.79 8.87
N GLU A 766 -0.37 19.52 8.51
CA GLU A 766 -1.30 20.53 7.95
C GLU A 766 -1.59 21.65 8.96
N GLU A 767 -1.85 21.30 10.22
CA GLU A 767 -2.01 22.27 11.32
C GLU A 767 -0.77 23.15 11.51
N LEU A 768 0.43 22.54 11.52
CA LEU A 768 1.70 23.24 11.64
C LEU A 768 1.91 24.23 10.48
N CYS A 769 1.66 23.77 9.25
CA CYS A 769 1.73 24.60 8.06
C CYS A 769 0.86 25.85 8.19
N MET A 770 -0.41 25.69 8.59
CA MET A 770 -1.37 26.79 8.69
C MET A 770 -1.05 27.73 9.86
N SER A 771 -0.47 27.19 10.93
CA SER A 771 0.05 27.99 12.04
C SER A 771 1.22 28.89 11.61
N ILE A 772 2.08 28.42 10.71
CA ILE A 772 3.14 29.25 10.09
C ILE A 772 2.52 30.29 9.15
N MET A 773 1.58 29.87 8.29
CA MET A 773 0.90 30.74 7.32
C MET A 773 0.10 31.89 7.96
N LEU A 774 -0.30 31.74 9.23
CA LEU A 774 -0.96 32.80 9.99
C LEU A 774 -0.13 34.10 10.05
N ASN A 775 1.20 33.99 10.07
CA ASN A 775 2.10 35.14 10.19
C ASN A 775 3.06 35.31 9.01
N VAL A 776 3.26 34.26 8.21
CA VAL A 776 4.24 34.24 7.11
C VAL A 776 3.54 33.85 5.82
N GLU A 777 3.64 34.69 4.79
CA GLU A 777 3.07 34.34 3.49
C GLU A 777 3.76 33.13 2.88
N SER A 778 3.00 32.26 2.20
CA SER A 778 3.50 30.99 1.66
C SER A 778 4.77 31.14 0.81
N HIS A 779 4.82 32.16 -0.05
CA HIS A 779 5.97 32.40 -0.92
C HIS A 779 7.23 32.82 -0.14
N LEU A 780 7.08 33.54 0.98
CA LEU A 780 8.20 33.93 1.84
C LEU A 780 8.74 32.74 2.64
N PHE A 781 7.84 31.87 3.13
CA PHE A 781 8.25 30.65 3.83
C PHE A 781 9.04 29.71 2.90
N LEU A 782 8.54 29.51 1.67
CA LEU A 782 9.23 28.73 0.65
C LEU A 782 10.61 29.31 0.33
N LYS A 783 10.69 30.64 0.13
CA LYS A 783 11.97 31.32 -0.14
C LYS A 783 12.96 31.16 1.02
N PHE A 784 12.51 31.36 2.26
CA PHE A 784 13.35 31.17 3.45
C PHE A 784 13.91 29.75 3.50
N HIS A 785 13.06 28.73 3.29
CA HIS A 785 13.53 27.35 3.33
C HIS A 785 14.51 27.04 2.19
N HIS A 786 14.29 27.58 0.99
CA HIS A 786 15.27 27.46 -0.10
C HIS A 786 16.63 28.09 0.28
N ASP A 787 16.62 29.30 0.83
CA ASP A 787 17.85 29.98 1.26
C ASP A 787 18.56 29.22 2.40
N PHE A 788 17.78 28.55 3.26
CA PHE A 788 18.28 27.64 4.28
C PHE A 788 18.94 26.39 3.66
N LEU A 789 18.28 25.72 2.71
CA LEU A 789 18.83 24.55 2.00
C LEU A 789 20.14 24.91 1.29
N LYS A 790 20.21 26.11 0.68
CA LYS A 790 21.41 26.59 -0.02
C LYS A 790 22.63 26.70 0.89
N LYS A 791 22.44 27.05 2.17
CA LYS A 791 23.53 27.14 3.15
C LYS A 791 23.89 25.78 3.76
N ASN A 792 22.91 24.88 3.85
CA ASN A 792 23.00 23.65 4.66
C ASN A 792 22.92 22.36 3.85
N SER A 793 23.10 22.42 2.53
CA SER A 793 23.04 21.24 1.66
C SER A 793 24.07 20.17 2.09
N PHE A 794 23.61 18.92 2.11
CA PHE A 794 24.31 17.71 2.54
C PHE A 794 24.77 17.73 4.00
N LYS A 795 23.96 18.31 4.89
CA LYS A 795 24.27 18.41 6.31
C LYS A 795 23.07 18.15 7.21
N GLU A 796 23.38 17.71 8.42
CA GLU A 796 22.48 17.73 9.56
C GLU A 796 22.53 19.11 10.23
N VAL A 797 21.37 19.67 10.59
CA VAL A 797 21.24 20.93 11.31
C VAL A 797 20.35 20.74 12.52
N ALA A 798 20.75 21.30 13.67
CA ALA A 798 19.95 21.24 14.88
C ALA A 798 18.68 22.09 14.75
N TRP A 799 17.57 21.60 15.31
CA TRP A 799 16.27 22.29 15.28
C TRP A 799 16.33 23.72 15.85
N GLU A 800 17.14 23.93 16.88
CA GLU A 800 17.35 25.21 17.54
C GLU A 800 17.95 26.24 16.58
N GLU A 801 18.89 25.80 15.73
CA GLU A 801 19.51 26.65 14.72
C GLU A 801 18.51 27.03 13.63
N TYR A 802 17.71 26.08 13.15
CA TYR A 802 16.63 26.36 12.19
C TYR A 802 15.64 27.39 12.75
N CYS A 803 15.22 27.22 14.01
CA CYS A 803 14.34 28.15 14.71
C CYS A 803 14.96 29.54 14.89
N GLN A 804 16.24 29.61 15.20
CA GLN A 804 16.96 30.89 15.35
C GLN A 804 17.00 31.66 14.02
N GLN A 805 17.34 30.98 12.92
CA GLN A 805 17.34 31.61 11.58
C GLN A 805 15.92 32.04 11.15
N PHE A 806 14.91 31.22 11.46
CA PHE A 806 13.51 31.54 11.21
C PHE A 806 13.06 32.78 11.99
N TYR A 807 13.40 32.86 13.28
CA TYR A 807 13.10 34.00 14.15
C TYR A 807 13.77 35.28 13.65
N GLN A 808 15.01 35.20 13.17
CA GLN A 808 15.70 36.36 12.58
C GLN A 808 15.02 36.89 11.31
N SER A 809 14.38 36.00 10.54
CA SER A 809 13.73 36.38 9.28
C SER A 809 12.31 36.90 9.47
N PHE A 810 11.55 36.35 10.43
CA PHE A 810 10.12 36.64 10.57
C PHE A 810 9.69 37.17 11.96
N GLY A 811 10.59 37.19 12.95
CA GLY A 811 10.25 37.56 14.32
C GLY A 811 9.34 36.58 15.05
N LEU A 812 9.12 35.38 14.50
CA LEU A 812 8.22 34.35 15.03
C LEU A 812 9.00 33.22 15.72
N ARG A 813 8.61 32.90 16.96
CA ARG A 813 9.19 31.81 17.76
C ARG A 813 8.59 30.46 17.35
N LEU A 814 9.23 29.85 16.35
CA LEU A 814 8.79 28.57 15.78
C LEU A 814 8.96 27.40 16.77
N ASP A 815 9.97 27.47 17.63
CA ASP A 815 10.22 26.54 18.74
C ASP A 815 9.01 26.43 19.69
N SER A 816 8.52 27.57 20.19
CA SER A 816 7.35 27.59 21.09
C SER A 816 6.04 27.22 20.39
N LEU A 817 5.98 27.39 19.06
CA LEU A 817 4.84 26.96 18.25
C LEU A 817 4.85 25.43 18.11
N ALA A 818 6.00 24.85 17.76
CA ALA A 818 6.17 23.40 17.60
C ALA A 818 5.96 22.63 18.91
N GLU A 819 6.44 23.15 20.04
CA GLU A 819 6.23 22.50 21.35
C GLU A 819 4.74 22.38 21.70
N ARG A 820 3.97 23.47 21.52
CA ARG A 820 2.50 23.46 21.74
C ARG A 820 1.78 22.56 20.74
N TRP A 821 2.19 22.57 19.49
CA TRP A 821 1.65 21.72 18.43
C TRP A 821 1.85 20.23 18.72
N TYR A 822 3.04 19.86 19.20
CA TYR A 822 3.42 18.48 19.50
C TYR A 822 2.62 17.90 20.68
N GLY A 823 2.38 18.72 21.71
CA GLY A 823 1.67 18.32 22.93
C GLY A 823 0.15 18.55 22.92
N SER A 824 -0.44 19.17 21.89
CA SER A 824 -1.88 19.48 21.90
C SER A 824 -2.74 18.23 21.70
N ASN A 825 -3.66 18.00 22.64
CA ASN A 825 -4.49 16.79 22.76
C ASN A 825 -6.00 17.06 22.71
N ARG A 826 -6.40 18.23 22.17
CA ARG A 826 -7.79 18.64 22.01
C ARG A 826 -7.98 19.28 20.65
N LEU A 827 -9.18 19.13 20.10
CA LEU A 827 -9.54 19.67 18.80
C LEU A 827 -10.64 20.74 18.89
N PRO A 828 -10.55 21.81 18.09
CA PRO A 828 -11.65 22.77 17.94
C PRO A 828 -12.84 22.12 17.21
N LEU A 829 -14.01 22.73 17.33
CA LEU A 829 -15.22 22.31 16.61
C LEU A 829 -15.92 23.55 16.06
N PHE A 830 -16.03 23.65 14.75
CA PHE A 830 -16.55 24.84 14.08
C PHE A 830 -18.00 24.66 13.61
N ASP A 831 -18.81 25.71 13.79
CA ASP A 831 -20.11 25.93 13.16
C ASP A 831 -19.91 27.02 12.09
N ILE A 832 -19.93 26.65 10.81
CA ILE A 832 -19.73 27.58 9.69
C ILE A 832 -21.08 27.81 8.98
N ARG A 833 -21.45 29.09 8.82
CA ARG A 833 -22.71 29.54 8.20
C ARG A 833 -22.49 30.64 7.18
N ASP A 834 -23.48 30.80 6.30
CA ASP A 834 -23.54 31.86 5.29
C ASP A 834 -22.28 31.95 4.41
N ALA A 835 -21.59 30.82 4.21
CA ALA A 835 -20.33 30.77 3.49
C ALA A 835 -20.53 30.90 1.99
N ARG A 836 -19.93 31.95 1.41
CA ARG A 836 -20.11 32.34 0.01
C ARG A 836 -18.79 32.77 -0.61
N ALA A 837 -18.63 32.47 -1.90
CA ALA A 837 -17.56 32.98 -2.74
C ALA A 837 -18.19 33.87 -3.81
N ILE A 838 -17.91 35.17 -3.78
CA ILE A 838 -18.56 36.17 -4.63
C ILE A 838 -17.54 36.70 -5.65
N LYS A 839 -17.84 36.55 -6.94
CA LYS A 839 -17.05 37.18 -8.02
C LYS A 839 -17.51 38.63 -8.20
N PHE A 840 -16.57 39.57 -8.22
CA PHE A 840 -16.87 41.01 -8.35
C PHE A 840 -16.16 41.70 -9.53
N GLY A 841 -15.20 41.03 -10.19
CA GLY A 841 -14.45 41.57 -11.32
C GLY A 841 -14.29 40.58 -12.47
N GLU A 842 -13.68 41.01 -13.57
CA GLU A 842 -13.49 40.18 -14.77
C GLU A 842 -12.40 39.12 -14.57
N LYS A 843 -11.36 39.42 -13.77
CA LYS A 843 -10.25 38.48 -13.53
C LYS A 843 -10.75 37.31 -12.69
N ASN A 844 -10.20 36.12 -12.94
CA ASN A 844 -10.51 34.92 -12.15
C ASN A 844 -10.11 35.05 -10.66
N THR A 845 -9.25 36.03 -10.34
CA THR A 845 -8.77 36.34 -8.99
C THR A 845 -9.64 37.37 -8.24
N ASP A 846 -10.64 37.95 -8.89
CA ASP A 846 -11.52 38.96 -8.29
C ASP A 846 -12.69 38.28 -7.55
N VAL A 847 -12.34 37.54 -6.50
CA VAL A 847 -13.28 36.83 -5.64
C VAL A 847 -13.13 37.28 -4.18
N VAL A 848 -14.26 37.37 -3.47
CA VAL A 848 -14.33 37.62 -2.03
C VAL A 848 -14.99 36.44 -1.34
N PHE A 849 -14.33 35.92 -0.32
CA PHE A 849 -14.90 34.97 0.63
C PHE A 849 -15.65 35.72 1.72
N CYS A 850 -16.87 35.29 2.03
CA CYS A 850 -17.67 35.84 3.12
C CYS A 850 -18.30 34.66 3.89
N PHE A 851 -18.02 34.55 5.19
CA PHE A 851 -18.58 33.48 6.02
C PHE A 851 -18.64 33.87 7.51
N LYS A 852 -19.52 33.21 8.24
CA LYS A 852 -19.60 33.29 9.71
C LYS A 852 -19.10 31.97 10.30
N VAL A 853 -18.26 32.05 11.32
CA VAL A 853 -17.74 30.90 12.06
C VAL A 853 -17.98 31.09 13.55
N PHE A 854 -18.40 30.03 14.23
CA PHE A 854 -18.38 29.93 15.68
C PHE A 854 -17.61 28.69 16.13
N ASN A 855 -16.69 28.86 17.08
CA ASN A 855 -15.99 27.74 17.67
C ASN A 855 -16.73 27.24 18.91
N ARG A 856 -17.32 26.04 18.83
CA ARG A 856 -17.97 25.36 19.96
C ARG A 856 -17.01 24.59 20.85
N GLY A 857 -15.78 24.37 20.40
CA GLY A 857 -14.76 23.68 21.18
C GLY A 857 -14.17 24.55 22.29
N ASP A 858 -13.46 23.88 23.20
CA ASP A 858 -12.81 24.51 24.36
C ASP A 858 -11.40 25.05 24.06
N VAL A 859 -10.92 24.86 22.83
CA VAL A 859 -9.59 25.31 22.38
C VAL A 859 -9.70 26.19 21.15
N SER A 860 -8.76 27.12 20.98
CA SER A 860 -8.63 27.89 19.75
C SER A 860 -8.37 26.96 18.57
N GLY A 861 -8.92 27.31 17.41
CA GLY A 861 -8.65 26.58 16.18
C GLY A 861 -8.32 27.50 15.01
N LEU A 862 -7.85 26.90 13.92
CA LEU A 862 -7.53 27.60 12.68
C LEU A 862 -8.59 27.36 11.62
N ILE A 863 -8.96 28.42 10.91
CA ILE A 863 -9.69 28.34 9.65
C ILE A 863 -8.85 29.00 8.57
N ALA A 864 -8.79 28.36 7.41
CA ALA A 864 -8.13 28.91 6.23
C ALA A 864 -9.07 28.93 5.01
N THR A 865 -8.82 29.86 4.10
CA THR A 865 -9.39 29.84 2.74
C THR A 865 -8.45 29.11 1.78
N SER A 866 -8.95 28.73 0.60
CA SER A 866 -8.17 28.04 -0.43
C SER A 866 -6.90 28.76 -0.87
N ASP A 867 -6.76 30.06 -0.58
CA ASP A 867 -5.57 30.87 -0.85
C ASP A 867 -4.58 31.02 0.32
N PHE A 868 -4.70 30.17 1.35
CA PHE A 868 -3.85 30.16 2.55
C PHE A 868 -3.95 31.42 3.42
N GLN A 869 -5.05 32.17 3.34
CA GLN A 869 -5.34 33.16 4.38
C GLN A 869 -5.92 32.44 5.59
N VAL A 870 -5.28 32.61 6.75
CA VAL A 870 -5.58 31.85 7.97
C VAL A 870 -6.03 32.80 9.08
N TRP A 871 -7.02 32.37 9.86
CA TRP A 871 -7.49 33.08 11.05
C TRP A 871 -7.59 32.13 12.23
N THR A 872 -7.20 32.61 13.42
CA THR A 872 -7.45 31.91 14.68
C THR A 872 -8.84 32.27 15.21
N ILE A 873 -9.65 31.27 15.53
CA ILE A 873 -10.97 31.43 16.13
C ILE A 873 -10.91 30.96 17.59
N PRO A 874 -11.00 31.88 18.58
CA PRO A 874 -10.97 31.53 19.99
C PRO A 874 -12.13 30.62 20.41
N PRO A 875 -11.98 29.86 21.52
CA PRO A 875 -13.06 29.01 22.02
C PRO A 875 -14.28 29.84 22.40
N HIS A 876 -15.46 29.33 22.06
CA HIS A 876 -16.76 29.96 22.30
C HIS A 876 -16.91 31.39 21.74
N GLU A 877 -16.13 31.75 20.71
CA GLU A 877 -16.22 33.06 20.03
C GLU A 877 -16.77 32.90 18.61
N GLY A 878 -17.66 33.82 18.21
CA GLY A 878 -18.21 33.95 16.86
C GLY A 878 -17.51 35.05 16.07
N ARG A 879 -17.19 34.80 14.80
CA ARG A 879 -16.59 35.78 13.89
C ARG A 879 -17.25 35.75 12.52
N MET A 880 -17.36 36.93 11.91
CA MET A 880 -17.65 37.10 10.49
C MET A 880 -16.36 37.49 9.79
N ILE A 881 -16.00 36.75 8.75
CA ILE A 881 -14.77 36.94 7.98
C ILE A 881 -15.17 37.27 6.55
N THR A 882 -14.69 38.42 6.08
CA THR A 882 -14.69 38.82 4.68
C THR A 882 -13.24 38.92 4.23
N ALA A 883 -12.86 38.20 3.18
CA ALA A 883 -11.47 38.17 2.70
C ALA A 883 -11.42 38.14 1.17
N ARG A 884 -10.62 39.02 0.58
CA ARG A 884 -10.37 39.04 -0.87
C ARG A 884 -9.33 37.98 -1.23
N ASP A 885 -9.58 37.21 -2.28
CA ASP A 885 -8.63 36.23 -2.82
C ASP A 885 -7.32 36.93 -3.26
N ARG A 886 -6.19 36.38 -2.83
CA ARG A 886 -4.85 36.87 -3.17
C ARG A 886 -4.36 36.46 -4.57
N GLY A 887 -5.22 35.81 -5.36
CA GLY A 887 -5.07 35.74 -6.82
C GLY A 887 -4.18 34.62 -7.34
N ARG A 888 -4.27 33.45 -6.72
CA ARG A 888 -3.83 32.19 -7.34
C ARG A 888 -5.02 31.56 -8.06
N ILE A 889 -4.79 30.97 -9.24
CA ILE A 889 -5.85 30.31 -10.01
C ILE A 889 -6.16 28.98 -9.30
N TRP A 890 -7.28 28.92 -8.58
CA TRP A 890 -7.75 27.72 -7.89
C TRP A 890 -8.82 27.00 -8.71
N ASN A 891 -8.78 25.67 -8.74
CA ASN A 891 -9.83 24.87 -9.42
C ASN A 891 -11.16 24.86 -8.64
N PHE A 892 -11.15 25.18 -7.33
CA PHE A 892 -12.33 25.22 -6.45
C PHE A 892 -12.15 26.28 -5.35
N TYR A 893 -13.24 26.93 -4.93
CA TYR A 893 -13.28 27.82 -3.76
C TYR A 893 -13.69 27.01 -2.54
N CYS A 894 -12.88 27.02 -1.47
CA CYS A 894 -13.22 26.32 -0.24
C CYS A 894 -12.74 27.05 1.02
N ILE A 895 -13.41 26.73 2.12
CA ILE A 895 -12.95 27.00 3.48
C ILE A 895 -12.44 25.67 4.04
N GLU A 896 -11.33 25.69 4.76
CA GLU A 896 -10.76 24.51 5.40
C GLU A 896 -10.52 24.77 6.89
N ALA A 897 -10.77 23.73 7.69
CA ALA A 897 -10.37 23.64 9.08
C ALA A 897 -9.25 22.59 9.14
N PRO A 898 -7.97 22.99 9.10
CA PRO A 898 -6.83 22.09 8.90
C PRO A 898 -6.81 20.92 9.88
N LEU A 899 -7.16 21.19 11.14
CA LEU A 899 -7.36 20.20 12.18
C LEU A 899 -8.50 20.61 13.11
N ALA A 900 -9.65 19.95 12.98
CA ALA A 900 -10.84 20.16 13.79
C ALA A 900 -11.64 18.85 13.91
N GLN A 901 -12.61 18.82 14.81
CA GLN A 901 -13.54 17.68 14.95
C GLN A 901 -14.51 17.55 13.75
N ASN A 902 -14.58 18.57 12.89
CA ASN A 902 -15.46 18.58 11.73
C ASN A 902 -15.03 17.56 10.66
N LEU A 903 -15.97 16.73 10.22
CA LEU A 903 -15.79 15.79 9.11
C LEU A 903 -16.88 16.02 8.05
N PRO A 904 -16.54 16.33 6.78
CA PRO A 904 -15.19 16.60 6.29
C PRO A 904 -14.63 17.92 6.86
N ALA A 905 -13.30 18.03 6.82
CA ALA A 905 -12.56 19.19 7.33
C ALA A 905 -12.64 20.43 6.41
N SER A 906 -13.35 20.36 5.29
CA SER A 906 -13.42 21.42 4.29
C SER A 906 -14.82 21.60 3.71
N TRP A 907 -15.14 22.85 3.38
CA TRP A 907 -16.41 23.30 2.85
C TRP A 907 -16.20 23.84 1.44
N LYS A 908 -16.76 23.15 0.45
CA LYS A 908 -16.75 23.61 -0.94
C LYS A 908 -17.81 24.71 -1.12
N LEU A 909 -17.40 25.84 -1.71
CA LEU A 909 -18.27 26.97 -1.96
C LEU A 909 -18.64 27.05 -3.44
N SER A 910 -19.91 27.37 -3.70
CA SER A 910 -20.37 27.74 -5.03
C SER A 910 -19.96 29.18 -5.34
N LEU A 911 -19.45 29.42 -6.55
CA LEU A 911 -19.10 30.76 -7.00
C LEU A 911 -20.37 31.51 -7.44
N GLU A 912 -20.66 32.62 -6.79
CA GLU A 912 -21.73 33.53 -7.16
C GLU A 912 -21.22 34.55 -8.19
N THR A 913 -21.80 34.55 -9.40
CA THR A 913 -21.38 35.43 -10.51
C THR A 913 -22.34 36.56 -10.84
N ASP A 914 -23.61 36.49 -10.40
CA ASP A 914 -24.69 37.44 -10.75
C ASP A 914 -25.11 38.35 -9.58
N VAL A 915 -24.14 38.88 -8.82
CA VAL A 915 -24.45 39.79 -7.70
C VAL A 915 -24.73 41.20 -8.23
N ARG A 916 -26.01 41.59 -8.32
CA ARG A 916 -26.42 42.97 -8.65
C ARG A 916 -26.24 43.88 -7.44
N GLY A 917 -25.12 44.61 -7.35
CA GLY A 917 -24.89 45.61 -6.31
C GLY A 917 -23.40 45.93 -6.08
N TRP A 918 -23.12 46.84 -5.15
CA TRP A 918 -21.76 47.09 -4.67
C TRP A 918 -21.34 45.97 -3.73
N VAL A 919 -20.25 45.27 -4.04
CA VAL A 919 -19.65 44.25 -3.15
C VAL A 919 -18.54 44.93 -2.35
N ASP A 920 -18.65 44.90 -1.02
CA ASP A 920 -17.55 45.35 -0.15
C ASP A 920 -16.39 44.35 -0.27
N THR A 921 -15.25 44.85 -0.74
CA THR A 921 -14.03 44.06 -0.99
C THR A 921 -13.00 44.22 0.13
N ALA A 922 -13.29 45.02 1.15
CA ALA A 922 -12.41 45.20 2.29
C ALA A 922 -12.29 43.88 3.07
N THR A 923 -11.05 43.46 3.32
CA THR A 923 -10.81 42.31 4.20
C THR A 923 -11.10 42.75 5.63
N CYS A 924 -12.05 42.07 6.28
CA CYS A 924 -12.55 42.45 7.60
C CYS A 924 -12.86 41.20 8.43
N VAL A 925 -12.52 41.26 9.72
CA VAL A 925 -12.85 40.23 10.71
C VAL A 925 -13.59 40.91 11.85
N VAL A 926 -14.87 40.58 12.02
CA VAL A 926 -15.75 41.20 13.02
C VAL A 926 -16.22 40.13 14.00
N ARG A 927 -16.22 40.45 15.30
CA ARG A 927 -16.84 39.60 16.31
C ARG A 927 -18.36 39.59 16.14
N VAL A 928 -18.96 38.41 16.19
CA VAL A 928 -20.39 38.20 16.06
C VAL A 928 -20.91 37.58 17.34
N ASP A 929 -22.10 38.01 17.77
CA ASP A 929 -22.79 37.41 18.91
C ASP A 929 -23.04 35.91 18.64
N SER A 930 -22.72 35.07 19.62
CA SER A 930 -22.90 33.62 19.52
C SER A 930 -24.38 33.25 19.35
N SER A 931 -25.31 34.11 19.77
CA SER A 931 -26.75 33.94 19.58
C SER A 931 -27.12 33.68 18.12
N VAL A 932 -26.40 34.25 17.14
CA VAL A 932 -26.65 34.04 15.70
C VAL A 932 -26.52 32.56 15.30
N PHE A 933 -25.72 31.78 16.04
CA PHE A 933 -25.53 30.35 15.82
C PHE A 933 -26.56 29.50 16.58
N PHE A 934 -27.28 30.07 17.55
CA PHE A 934 -28.33 29.39 18.33
C PHE A 934 -29.75 29.79 17.90
N GLN A 935 -29.92 30.95 17.26
CA GLN A 935 -31.21 31.55 16.87
C GLN A 935 -31.99 30.80 15.79
N ASN A 936 -31.39 29.86 15.06
CA ASN A 936 -32.04 29.12 13.97
C ASN A 936 -32.66 27.76 14.37
N ARG A 937 -32.71 27.40 15.66
CA ARG A 937 -33.61 26.31 16.09
C ARG A 937 -34.97 26.95 16.37
N ASN A 938 -35.81 27.06 15.34
CA ASN A 938 -37.23 27.33 15.55
C ASN A 938 -37.73 26.31 16.59
N GLU A 939 -38.36 26.76 17.68
CA GLU A 939 -38.97 25.85 18.68
C GLU A 939 -40.03 24.93 18.05
N ASP A 940 -40.49 25.31 16.86
CA ASP A 940 -41.46 24.63 16.03
C ASP A 940 -40.81 23.61 15.06
N GLU A 941 -39.47 23.49 15.02
CA GLU A 941 -38.74 22.60 14.12
C GLU A 941 -37.96 21.50 14.86
N ILE A 942 -38.14 20.25 14.43
CA ILE A 942 -37.43 19.09 14.97
C ILE A 942 -36.71 18.40 13.82
N ILE A 943 -35.42 18.17 13.96
CA ILE A 943 -34.60 17.50 12.96
C ILE A 943 -34.00 16.26 13.61
N VAL A 944 -34.11 15.12 12.94
CA VAL A 944 -33.42 13.89 13.31
C VAL A 944 -32.42 13.60 12.18
N ASP A 945 -31.15 13.71 12.51
CA ASP A 945 -30.02 13.40 11.64
C ASP A 945 -29.69 11.90 11.66
N ASN A 946 -28.94 11.38 10.69
CA ASN A 946 -28.54 9.97 10.70
C ASN A 946 -27.56 9.60 11.82
N GLU A 947 -26.90 10.58 12.43
CA GLU A 947 -26.03 10.40 13.61
C GLU A 947 -26.81 10.47 14.94
N ASP A 948 -28.10 10.83 14.91
CA ASP A 948 -28.93 10.95 16.11
C ASP A 948 -29.49 9.58 16.57
N PRO A 949 -29.76 9.38 17.88
CA PRO A 949 -30.36 8.14 18.41
C PRO A 949 -31.72 7.76 17.78
N GLY A 950 -32.40 8.72 17.16
CA GLY A 950 -33.67 8.51 16.47
C GLY A 950 -33.55 7.79 15.11
N PHE A 951 -32.34 7.63 14.56
CA PHE A 951 -32.11 6.95 13.29
C PHE A 951 -31.72 5.47 13.47
N ARG A 952 -32.24 4.61 12.59
CA ARG A 952 -31.81 3.19 12.52
C ARG A 952 -31.96 2.57 11.14
N VAL A 953 -31.04 1.64 10.83
CA VAL A 953 -31.16 0.77 9.65
C VAL A 953 -32.00 -0.46 10.00
N VAL A 954 -33.13 -0.63 9.32
CA VAL A 954 -34.04 -1.77 9.51
C VAL A 954 -33.57 -2.94 8.65
N LYS A 955 -32.79 -3.85 9.27
CA LYS A 955 -32.28 -5.06 8.60
C LYS A 955 -33.39 -6.10 8.41
N SER A 956 -33.53 -6.67 7.21
CA SER A 956 -34.34 -7.87 6.99
C SER A 956 -33.71 -9.06 7.73
N LYS A 957 -34.53 -9.95 8.31
CA LYS A 957 -34.08 -11.25 8.86
C LYS A 957 -33.69 -12.22 7.73
N ASP A 958 -32.72 -11.84 6.88
CA ASP A 958 -32.09 -12.79 5.97
C ASP A 958 -30.87 -13.38 6.67
N PHE A 959 -30.96 -14.66 7.01
CA PHE A 959 -29.94 -15.42 7.73
C PHE A 959 -28.68 -15.56 6.86
N ASN A 960 -27.64 -14.76 7.12
CA ASN A 960 -26.38 -14.84 6.40
C ASN A 960 -25.38 -15.68 7.21
N LEU A 961 -25.08 -16.90 6.75
CA LEU A 961 -24.18 -17.85 7.45
C LEU A 961 -22.76 -17.27 7.68
N LEU A 962 -22.37 -16.26 6.89
CA LEU A 962 -21.07 -15.57 6.98
C LEU A 962 -20.95 -14.63 8.20
N SER A 963 -22.05 -14.16 8.80
CA SER A 963 -21.99 -13.29 9.99
C SER A 963 -21.65 -14.03 11.28
N LEU A 964 -21.78 -15.36 11.31
CA LEU A 964 -21.33 -16.21 12.43
C LEU A 964 -19.80 -16.39 12.48
N LEU A 965 -19.10 -16.05 11.39
CA LEU A 965 -17.64 -16.15 11.28
C LEU A 965 -16.93 -14.80 11.44
N ARG A 966 -17.69 -13.70 11.51
CA ARG A 966 -17.17 -12.35 11.69
C ARG A 966 -17.41 -11.93 13.13
N LYS A 967 -16.33 -11.73 13.87
CA LYS A 967 -16.37 -11.16 15.21
C LYS A 967 -16.72 -9.67 15.06
N ASP A 968 -17.99 -9.34 14.87
CA ASP A 968 -18.46 -7.95 14.83
C ASP A 968 -18.61 -7.46 16.28
N GLU A 969 -17.47 -7.19 16.92
CA GLU A 969 -17.39 -6.34 18.12
C GLU A 969 -16.96 -4.92 17.68
N GLY A 970 -17.95 -4.04 17.51
CA GLY A 970 -17.88 -2.59 17.72
C GLY A 970 -16.85 -1.73 16.96
N ARG A 971 -17.26 -1.11 15.84
CA ARG A 971 -16.92 0.27 15.41
C ARG A 971 -17.72 0.66 14.15
N LEU A 972 -18.18 1.91 14.05
CA LEU A 972 -18.76 2.47 12.81
C LEU A 972 -17.61 2.81 11.86
N GLU A 973 -17.42 2.00 10.81
CA GLU A 973 -16.49 2.32 9.72
C GLU A 973 -17.25 3.10 8.63
N TYR A 974 -16.87 4.37 8.39
CA TYR A 974 -17.34 5.13 7.23
C TYR A 974 -16.58 4.68 5.97
N ASP A 975 -17.28 4.36 4.89
CA ASP A 975 -16.62 3.95 3.64
C ASP A 975 -16.18 5.17 2.82
N THR A 976 -15.02 5.06 2.15
CA THR A 976 -14.50 6.07 1.21
C THR A 976 -15.15 5.97 -0.16
N LYS A 977 -15.82 4.84 -0.46
CA LYS A 977 -16.45 4.61 -1.76
C LYS A 977 -17.93 4.97 -1.74
N TYR A 978 -18.20 6.16 -2.26
CA TYR A 978 -19.53 6.74 -2.41
C TYR A 978 -20.45 5.94 -3.37
N SER A 979 -19.90 5.22 -4.37
CA SER A 979 -20.71 4.53 -5.39
C SER A 979 -20.76 3.00 -5.26
N ARG A 980 -21.93 2.42 -5.57
CA ARG A 980 -22.19 0.97 -5.77
C ARG A 980 -22.35 0.11 -4.52
N GLN A 981 -22.77 0.70 -3.41
CA GLN A 981 -23.05 -0.03 -2.18
C GLN A 981 -24.36 -0.83 -2.31
N THR A 982 -24.32 -2.13 -2.01
CA THR A 982 -25.49 -3.02 -2.06
C THR A 982 -26.23 -3.11 -0.71
N THR A 983 -25.66 -2.52 0.33
CA THR A 983 -26.21 -2.38 1.68
C THR A 983 -26.17 -0.91 2.09
N TRP A 984 -27.01 -0.50 3.05
CA TRP A 984 -26.93 0.84 3.62
C TRP A 984 -25.60 1.01 4.34
N THR A 985 -24.75 1.89 3.80
CA THR A 985 -23.37 2.10 4.28
C THR A 985 -23.19 3.58 4.62
N PRO A 986 -22.67 3.92 5.81
CA PRO A 986 -22.42 5.32 6.18
C PRO A 986 -21.21 5.86 5.41
N VAL A 987 -21.36 7.06 4.84
CA VAL A 987 -20.32 7.75 4.06
C VAL A 987 -20.28 9.22 4.46
N ILE A 988 -19.09 9.82 4.44
CA ILE A 988 -18.89 11.26 4.75
C ILE A 988 -18.79 12.05 3.45
N ASN A 989 -19.56 13.12 3.33
CA ASN A 989 -19.49 14.03 2.18
C ASN A 989 -19.91 15.45 2.58
N GLY A 990 -19.24 16.46 2.01
CA GLY A 990 -19.54 17.87 2.31
C GLY A 990 -20.95 18.33 1.91
N GLY A 991 -21.64 17.58 1.04
CA GLY A 991 -23.01 17.83 0.60
C GLY A 991 -24.11 17.26 1.50
N PHE A 992 -23.77 16.48 2.53
CA PHE A 992 -24.74 15.96 3.49
C PHE A 992 -25.08 16.96 4.59
N TYR A 993 -26.25 16.79 5.20
CA TYR A 993 -26.59 17.46 6.44
C TYR A 993 -25.71 16.90 7.58
N GLY A 994 -25.63 17.65 8.67
CA GLY A 994 -24.82 17.26 9.82
C GLY A 994 -24.01 18.42 10.39
N TYR A 995 -23.84 18.39 11.71
CA TYR A 995 -23.18 19.44 12.46
C TYR A 995 -21.67 19.19 12.61
N SER A 996 -21.29 18.17 13.37
CA SER A 996 -19.89 17.76 13.57
C SER A 996 -19.42 16.82 12.48
N ILE A 997 -20.28 15.90 12.07
CA ILE A 997 -20.02 14.91 11.02
C ILE A 997 -21.14 15.10 9.99
N ARG A 998 -20.76 15.38 8.73
CA ARG A 998 -21.68 15.41 7.59
C ARG A 998 -21.61 14.07 6.89
N SER A 999 -22.40 13.14 7.39
CA SER A 999 -22.49 11.78 6.91
C SER A 999 -23.90 11.50 6.42
N ALA A 1000 -24.06 10.46 5.62
CA ALA A 1000 -25.35 9.90 5.30
C ALA A 1000 -25.19 8.41 5.01
N TYR A 1001 -26.28 7.65 5.11
CA TYR A 1001 -26.31 6.27 4.65
C TYR A 1001 -26.65 6.23 3.16
N VAL A 1002 -25.74 5.68 2.35
CA VAL A 1002 -25.94 5.54 0.89
C VAL A 1002 -26.07 4.09 0.48
N LYS A 1003 -26.88 3.87 -0.57
CA LYS A 1003 -27.16 2.54 -1.13
C LYS A 1003 -27.64 2.63 -2.57
N GLN A 1004 -27.33 1.65 -3.42
CA GLN A 1004 -28.03 1.50 -4.69
C GLN A 1004 -29.45 0.97 -4.48
N ALA A 1005 -30.41 1.56 -5.20
CA ALA A 1005 -31.78 1.11 -5.15
C ALA A 1005 -31.90 -0.39 -5.53
N GLY A 1006 -32.80 -1.06 -4.84
CA GLY A 1006 -33.03 -2.49 -4.90
C GLY A 1006 -34.53 -2.80 -4.96
N THR A 1007 -34.92 -3.84 -4.21
CA THR A 1007 -36.24 -4.47 -4.34
C THR A 1007 -37.30 -3.94 -3.36
N GLY A 1008 -36.95 -3.01 -2.45
CA GLY A 1008 -37.82 -2.52 -1.38
C GLY A 1008 -37.82 -3.37 -0.10
N LYS A 1009 -36.83 -4.27 0.06
CA LYS A 1009 -36.70 -5.17 1.22
C LYS A 1009 -35.92 -4.57 2.39
N GLN A 1010 -35.04 -3.61 2.13
CA GLN A 1010 -34.26 -2.93 3.15
C GLN A 1010 -34.83 -1.54 3.35
N LYS A 1011 -34.85 -1.07 4.60
CA LYS A 1011 -35.36 0.25 4.94
C LYS A 1011 -34.47 0.94 5.96
N VAL A 1012 -34.59 2.25 6.04
CA VAL A 1012 -34.03 3.07 7.12
C VAL A 1012 -35.15 3.88 7.73
N GLU A 1013 -35.02 4.20 9.01
CA GLU A 1013 -36.09 4.78 9.80
C GLU A 1013 -35.54 5.92 10.66
N TRP A 1014 -36.23 7.07 10.64
CA TRP A 1014 -36.07 8.17 11.58
C TRP A 1014 -37.30 8.21 12.49
N SER A 1015 -37.07 8.29 13.80
CA SER A 1015 -38.11 8.27 14.83
C SER A 1015 -37.84 9.32 15.90
N THR A 1016 -38.90 9.97 16.38
CA THR A 1016 -38.82 10.95 17.46
C THR A 1016 -40.18 11.11 18.17
N GLU A 1017 -40.16 11.70 19.36
CA GLU A 1017 -41.36 12.12 20.09
C GLU A 1017 -41.55 13.62 19.90
N LEU A 1018 -42.66 14.01 19.28
CA LEU A 1018 -43.01 15.40 19.04
C LEU A 1018 -43.53 16.04 20.34
N PRO A 1019 -43.14 17.29 20.65
CA PRO A 1019 -43.46 17.97 21.90
C PRO A 1019 -44.94 18.35 22.01
N ARG A 1020 -45.67 18.41 20.89
CA ARG A 1020 -47.08 18.81 20.80
C ARG A 1020 -47.79 17.94 19.76
N GLU A 1021 -49.07 17.70 19.98
CA GLU A 1021 -49.94 17.07 18.98
C GLU A 1021 -50.42 18.13 17.98
N GLY A 1022 -50.62 17.74 16.72
CA GLY A 1022 -51.15 18.62 15.67
C GLY A 1022 -50.45 18.47 14.32
N LYS A 1023 -50.65 19.45 13.44
CA LYS A 1023 -50.14 19.43 12.06
C LYS A 1023 -48.66 19.76 11.97
N TYR A 1024 -47.90 18.87 11.36
CA TYR A 1024 -46.50 19.06 10.99
C TYR A 1024 -46.30 18.86 9.50
N GLU A 1025 -45.52 19.73 8.88
CA GLU A 1025 -44.95 19.49 7.56
C GLU A 1025 -43.63 18.72 7.69
N VAL A 1026 -43.50 17.62 6.96
CA VAL A 1026 -42.35 16.72 7.03
C VAL A 1026 -41.45 16.96 5.82
N PHE A 1027 -40.14 17.05 6.02
CA PHE A 1027 -39.14 17.23 4.98
C PHE A 1027 -38.03 16.20 5.11
N PHE A 1028 -37.40 15.82 4.01
CA PHE A 1028 -36.12 15.11 4.01
C PHE A 1028 -35.03 15.97 3.39
N HIS A 1029 -33.79 15.75 3.80
CA HIS A 1029 -32.64 16.42 3.21
C HIS A 1029 -32.15 15.64 1.99
N HIS A 1030 -32.13 16.29 0.83
CA HIS A 1030 -31.65 15.72 -0.42
C HIS A 1030 -30.28 16.27 -0.78
N ALA A 1031 -29.32 15.36 -0.96
CA ALA A 1031 -27.97 15.67 -1.40
C ALA A 1031 -27.81 15.44 -2.91
N LYS A 1032 -26.90 16.18 -3.54
CA LYS A 1032 -26.64 16.08 -4.98
C LYS A 1032 -26.10 14.68 -5.33
N PRO A 1033 -26.66 13.96 -6.32
CA PRO A 1033 -26.16 12.65 -6.73
C PRO A 1033 -24.80 12.74 -7.42
N THR A 1034 -23.98 11.69 -7.27
CA THR A 1034 -22.60 11.64 -7.80
C THR A 1034 -22.51 11.91 -9.30
N TYR A 1035 -23.43 11.32 -10.07
CA TYR A 1035 -23.44 11.35 -11.53
C TYR A 1035 -24.72 11.99 -12.03
N ILE A 1036 -24.86 13.30 -11.81
CA ILE A 1036 -26.07 14.02 -12.18
C ILE A 1036 -26.45 13.88 -13.67
N ASP A 1037 -25.46 13.79 -14.55
CA ASP A 1037 -25.69 13.55 -15.99
C ASP A 1037 -26.34 12.21 -16.28
N MET A 1038 -26.21 11.24 -15.36
CA MET A 1038 -26.79 9.90 -15.48
C MET A 1038 -28.09 9.75 -14.68
N ASP A 1039 -28.31 10.57 -13.64
CA ASP A 1039 -29.44 10.45 -12.71
C ASP A 1039 -30.13 11.79 -12.47
N ARG A 1040 -30.71 12.37 -13.53
CA ARG A 1040 -31.36 13.70 -13.49
C ARG A 1040 -32.69 13.73 -12.75
N LYS A 1041 -33.36 12.59 -12.59
CA LYS A 1041 -34.67 12.45 -11.93
C LYS A 1041 -34.68 11.23 -11.03
N GLN A 1042 -34.95 11.43 -9.75
CA GLN A 1042 -34.95 10.41 -8.72
C GLN A 1042 -36.35 10.25 -8.11
N GLU A 1043 -36.69 9.03 -7.71
CA GLU A 1043 -37.96 8.67 -7.08
C GLU A 1043 -37.69 8.03 -5.72
N PHE A 1044 -38.06 8.71 -4.63
CA PHE A 1044 -37.89 8.18 -3.28
C PHE A 1044 -39.23 7.70 -2.71
N TYR A 1045 -39.22 6.53 -2.07
CA TYR A 1045 -40.40 5.88 -1.51
C TYR A 1045 -40.38 5.94 0.02
N TYR A 1046 -41.13 6.89 0.58
CA TYR A 1046 -41.24 7.12 2.02
C TYR A 1046 -42.53 6.54 2.60
N SER A 1047 -42.51 6.18 3.88
CA SER A 1047 -43.68 5.80 4.67
C SER A 1047 -43.67 6.56 5.99
N ILE A 1048 -44.74 7.31 6.26
CA ILE A 1048 -44.84 8.26 7.37
C ILE A 1048 -45.89 7.76 8.34
N PHE A 1049 -45.50 7.51 9.58
CA PHE A 1049 -46.37 7.08 10.66
C PHE A 1049 -46.70 8.26 11.57
N ASP A 1050 -47.98 8.60 11.66
CA ASP A 1050 -48.49 9.77 12.39
C ASP A 1050 -48.94 9.46 13.84
N GLY A 1051 -48.74 8.21 14.26
CA GLY A 1051 -49.21 7.68 15.55
C GLY A 1051 -50.57 6.97 15.48
N SER A 1052 -51.34 7.17 14.40
CA SER A 1052 -52.62 6.50 14.15
C SER A 1052 -52.58 5.53 12.96
N GLY A 1053 -51.78 5.85 11.93
CA GLY A 1053 -51.65 5.07 10.70
C GLY A 1053 -50.37 5.37 9.93
N GLU A 1054 -50.05 4.56 8.91
CA GLU A 1054 -48.87 4.71 8.05
C GLU A 1054 -49.31 5.19 6.65
N HIS A 1055 -48.71 6.27 6.16
CA HIS A 1055 -49.00 6.92 4.88
C HIS A 1055 -47.82 6.75 3.92
N GLU A 1056 -48.03 6.16 2.74
CA GLU A 1056 -46.97 6.02 1.71
C GLU A 1056 -46.90 7.28 0.85
N VAL A 1057 -45.70 7.86 0.72
CA VAL A 1057 -45.41 9.07 -0.05
C VAL A 1057 -44.30 8.78 -1.05
N VAL A 1058 -44.49 9.23 -2.30
CA VAL A 1058 -43.45 9.16 -3.34
C VAL A 1058 -42.96 10.57 -3.63
N ALA A 1059 -41.69 10.83 -3.36
CA ALA A 1059 -41.05 12.11 -3.65
C ALA A 1059 -40.32 12.04 -5.01
N PHE A 1060 -40.64 12.99 -5.89
CA PHE A 1060 -40.00 13.16 -7.18
C PHE A 1060 -39.04 14.34 -7.11
N VAL A 1061 -37.75 14.09 -7.35
CA VAL A 1061 -36.69 15.08 -7.16
C VAL A 1061 -35.84 15.17 -8.42
N ASN A 1062 -35.48 16.38 -8.85
CA ASN A 1062 -34.45 16.52 -9.88
C ASN A 1062 -33.07 16.47 -9.23
N GLY A 1063 -32.09 15.89 -9.90
CA GLY A 1063 -30.74 15.76 -9.32
C GLY A 1063 -30.06 17.09 -8.96
N ASP A 1064 -30.53 18.23 -9.51
CA ASP A 1064 -30.02 19.56 -9.18
C ASP A 1064 -30.70 20.20 -7.96
N ASP A 1065 -31.85 19.68 -7.52
CA ASP A 1065 -32.55 20.17 -6.33
C ASP A 1065 -31.75 19.71 -5.09
N VAL A 1066 -31.20 20.60 -4.29
CA VAL A 1066 -30.40 20.25 -3.09
C VAL A 1066 -30.99 20.95 -1.86
N GLY A 1067 -31.10 20.23 -0.74
CA GLY A 1067 -31.62 20.75 0.53
C GLY A 1067 -32.93 20.08 0.98
N TRP A 1068 -33.76 20.82 1.72
CA TRP A 1068 -34.99 20.30 2.32
C TRP A 1068 -36.13 20.17 1.30
N ILE A 1069 -36.66 18.96 1.12
CA ILE A 1069 -37.77 18.65 0.21
C ILE A 1069 -38.96 18.16 1.03
N SER A 1070 -40.14 18.77 0.82
CA SER A 1070 -41.36 18.43 1.55
C SER A 1070 -41.93 17.08 1.10
N LEU A 1071 -42.31 16.26 2.07
CA LEU A 1071 -43.10 15.04 1.91
C LEU A 1071 -44.60 15.30 2.11
N GLY A 1072 -44.98 16.50 2.55
CA GLY A 1072 -46.36 16.90 2.80
C GLY A 1072 -46.65 17.19 4.28
N VAL A 1073 -47.92 17.52 4.55
CA VAL A 1073 -48.43 17.89 5.87
C VAL A 1073 -49.26 16.75 6.45
N PHE A 1074 -48.94 16.35 7.68
CA PHE A 1074 -49.59 15.25 8.40
C PHE A 1074 -49.98 15.69 9.83
N ASP A 1075 -51.02 15.07 10.38
CA ASP A 1075 -51.51 15.36 11.73
C ASP A 1075 -50.99 14.30 12.70
N PHE A 1076 -50.03 14.67 13.54
CA PHE A 1076 -49.34 13.75 14.43
C PHE A 1076 -49.93 13.78 15.84
N THR A 1077 -50.00 12.61 16.47
CA THR A 1077 -50.27 12.51 17.92
C THR A 1077 -49.03 12.95 18.71
N LYS A 1078 -48.07 12.05 18.94
CA LYS A 1078 -46.75 12.37 19.54
C LYS A 1078 -45.63 11.51 18.99
N GLU A 1079 -45.89 10.24 18.70
CA GLU A 1079 -44.91 9.36 18.08
C GLU A 1079 -44.84 9.65 16.58
N ALA A 1080 -43.70 10.12 16.10
CA ALA A 1080 -43.46 10.39 14.69
C ALA A 1080 -42.39 9.47 14.15
N ARG A 1081 -42.67 8.83 13.02
CA ARG A 1081 -41.71 7.96 12.35
C ARG A 1081 -41.79 8.10 10.84
N VAL A 1082 -40.62 8.21 10.20
CA VAL A 1082 -40.47 8.28 8.75
C VAL A 1082 -39.54 7.16 8.31
N THR A 1083 -39.96 6.39 7.31
CA THR A 1083 -39.21 5.24 6.80
C THR A 1083 -38.92 5.42 5.32
N LEU A 1084 -37.65 5.29 4.90
CA LEU A 1084 -37.26 5.25 3.49
C LEU A 1084 -37.04 3.81 3.03
N SER A 1085 -37.68 3.43 1.93
CA SER A 1085 -37.56 2.11 1.30
C SER A 1085 -36.45 2.09 0.25
N ASP A 1086 -35.72 0.99 0.14
CA ASP A 1086 -34.72 0.78 -0.92
C ASP A 1086 -35.33 0.45 -2.30
N ARG A 1087 -36.57 0.85 -2.59
CA ARG A 1087 -37.26 0.55 -3.85
C ARG A 1087 -36.70 1.42 -4.99
N ASP A 1088 -36.38 0.81 -6.13
CA ASP A 1088 -35.96 1.54 -7.34
C ASP A 1088 -37.12 2.27 -8.02
N ARG A 1089 -36.80 3.27 -8.84
CA ARG A 1089 -37.77 4.06 -9.61
C ARG A 1089 -38.55 3.18 -10.59
N LYS A 1090 -39.78 3.59 -10.93
CA LYS A 1090 -40.62 2.85 -11.88
C LYS A 1090 -40.04 2.87 -13.29
N GLU A 1091 -39.52 4.00 -13.74
CA GLU A 1091 -38.92 4.16 -15.07
C GLU A 1091 -37.42 3.86 -15.05
N GLN A 1092 -37.04 2.68 -15.54
CA GLN A 1092 -35.63 2.29 -15.60
C GLN A 1092 -34.86 3.02 -16.70
N ILE A 1093 -33.79 3.72 -16.34
CA ILE A 1093 -32.85 4.31 -17.29
C ILE A 1093 -31.96 3.20 -17.85
N LYS A 1094 -31.94 3.06 -19.18
CA LYS A 1094 -31.09 2.10 -19.90
C LYS A 1094 -30.01 2.82 -20.69
N ARG A 1095 -28.75 2.41 -20.50
CA ARG A 1095 -27.60 2.89 -21.30
C ARG A 1095 -26.73 1.70 -21.68
N ASN A 1096 -26.44 1.53 -22.96
CA ASN A 1096 -25.66 0.39 -23.50
C ASN A 1096 -26.15 -0.97 -22.96
N ASP A 1097 -27.47 -1.23 -23.06
CA ASP A 1097 -28.15 -2.45 -22.58
C ASP A 1097 -28.06 -2.74 -21.06
N ARG A 1098 -27.70 -1.75 -20.24
CA ARG A 1098 -27.68 -1.87 -18.78
C ARG A 1098 -28.69 -0.97 -18.12
N VAL A 1099 -29.44 -1.55 -17.18
CA VAL A 1099 -30.29 -0.82 -16.24
C VAL A 1099 -29.37 -0.14 -15.23
N ILE A 1100 -29.49 1.18 -15.13
CA ILE A 1100 -28.83 1.97 -14.11
C ILE A 1100 -29.85 2.15 -12.98
N SER A 1101 -29.60 1.54 -11.83
CA SER A 1101 -30.41 1.79 -10.62
C SER A 1101 -30.03 3.12 -10.01
N GLN A 1102 -31.02 3.81 -9.44
CA GLN A 1102 -30.77 5.11 -8.79
C GLN A 1102 -29.95 4.94 -7.51
N GLU A 1103 -29.27 6.00 -7.13
CA GLU A 1103 -28.54 6.09 -5.85
C GLU A 1103 -29.46 6.67 -4.77
N LEU A 1104 -29.62 5.96 -3.66
CA LEU A 1104 -30.45 6.39 -2.53
C LEU A 1104 -29.56 6.91 -1.40
N THR A 1105 -29.91 8.08 -0.88
CA THR A 1105 -29.23 8.72 0.25
C THR A 1105 -30.22 8.91 1.40
N ALA A 1106 -29.81 8.49 2.59
CA ALA A 1106 -30.52 8.63 3.84
C ALA A 1106 -29.71 9.51 4.79
N ASP A 1107 -30.08 10.79 4.82
CA ASP A 1107 -29.38 11.88 5.50
C ASP A 1107 -30.20 12.30 6.75
N ALA A 1108 -30.99 13.36 6.66
CA ALA A 1108 -31.81 13.86 7.77
C ALA A 1108 -33.31 14.02 7.41
N VAL A 1109 -34.16 13.98 8.43
CA VAL A 1109 -35.61 14.27 8.35
C VAL A 1109 -35.96 15.41 9.30
N LYS A 1110 -36.80 16.33 8.84
CA LYS A 1110 -37.26 17.52 9.58
C LYS A 1110 -38.78 17.55 9.68
N TRP A 1111 -39.31 17.85 10.86
CA TRP A 1111 -40.72 18.13 11.13
C TRP A 1111 -40.89 19.59 11.52
N VAL A 1112 -41.77 20.31 10.84
CA VAL A 1112 -42.06 21.73 11.07
C VAL A 1112 -43.50 21.88 11.53
N TRP A 1113 -43.71 22.32 12.76
CA TRP A 1113 -45.05 22.56 13.30
C TRP A 1113 -45.71 23.73 12.58
N LEU A 1114 -46.94 23.53 12.13
CA LEU A 1114 -47.74 24.56 11.50
C LEU A 1114 -48.60 25.23 12.57
N LYS A 1115 -48.24 26.46 12.95
CA LYS A 1115 -49.11 27.33 13.76
C LYS A 1115 -50.39 27.58 12.98
N GLU A 1116 -51.51 27.06 13.48
CA GLU A 1116 -52.85 27.40 12.98
C GLU A 1116 -53.24 28.85 13.31
#